data_AF-A0AAJ7C7J4-F1
#
_entry.id   AF-A0AAJ7C7J4-F1
#
_cell.length_a   1.000
_cell.length_b   1.000
_cell.length_c   1.000
_cell.angle_alpha   90.00
_cell.angle_beta   90.00
_cell.angle_gamma   90.00
#
_symmetry.space_group_name_H-M   'P 1'
#
loop_
_entity.id
_entity.type
_entity.pdbx_description
1 polymer ?
#
loop_
_entity_poly.entity_id
_entity_poly.type
_entity_poly.pdbx_seq_one_letter_code
_entity_poly.pdbx_strand_id
1 'polypeptide(L)'
;MIEIITAPLDTEVARRLRGAKKETELAKLLNYSATNLPALTMQRAVLLLCWLPLLNRCHAVNPGCSCVVYSSSYSPQGGTFTSPDFPKRYPPNIDCLLYTFTGQPDEIVALTFRQFNVRRVDADCSKSDFLKVFLHLENNGVSEYTPWSGLLCGTLADVPQVLYSSGRMLVLEFHTEGLPVNSTGFSGNFRFIDRRMFETDGQLIPGTMCDHQFVSSQMTPLHGRFYSPRYPSSYPKNIRCSYRFRARLKERIRVVFEEISLQEGDLSCLNRADIIRVHDGTSSAAPTIAVLCNQGAEVEILSTGADLYVEFVANSEWPGQGFKAMFQFQPLDDAHHPDLDKVAFGAVTGNPRYSVIGPAVSATTSSCDMIYNSDTTKTGIVTSPGYPNPYQARAHCRYDFQGRGKERVQVVFQDFNLYHQTDDPKECDGVDSLVAFVHIDGKMEKIDSFCGTTLPTPLMSNGPRLLLEFRGVTSSRYSKGFKATYSFTENFGITTGRQLPEYPCAFVFNSNETRNGTFASPNYPGFYPRDTECYYFFHGQPDERVHLHFNYFDVEGVLPCEAVSASDFVEFSNYMGKDRKYSRHCGQLKEFDVESDRKFFRVTFKSNDRLDGTGFNASYVFLDEEDNYTVKTPLSNATTWTASQILLLFAICLLLG
;
A
#
# COMPACT_ATOMS: atom_id res chain seq x y z
N MET A 1 13.69 56.41 42.34
CA MET A 1 14.52 56.67 43.54
C MET A 1 15.64 55.63 43.56
N ILE A 2 16.82 56.00 43.01
CA ILE A 2 18.17 55.69 43.53
C ILE A 2 18.59 54.20 43.58
N GLU A 3 19.72 53.71 43.05
CA GLU A 3 20.84 54.24 42.27
C GLU A 3 21.54 53.06 41.57
N ILE A 4 22.13 53.33 40.42
CA ILE A 4 22.97 52.45 39.60
C ILE A 4 24.43 52.72 39.98
N ILE A 5 25.23 51.67 40.16
CA ILE A 5 26.71 51.77 40.10
C ILE A 5 27.22 50.81 39.03
N THR A 6 27.94 51.39 38.07
CA THR A 6 28.53 50.81 36.86
C THR A 6 30.03 50.52 37.00
N ALA A 7 30.45 49.38 36.41
CA ALA A 7 31.67 49.16 35.57
C ALA A 7 33.08 49.18 36.23
N PRO A 8 34.16 48.65 35.57
CA PRO A 8 34.24 48.21 34.16
C PRO A 8 34.97 46.88 33.86
N LEU A 9 34.73 46.41 32.61
CA LEU A 9 35.57 45.50 31.83
C LEU A 9 36.95 46.11 31.58
N ASP A 10 37.99 45.27 31.57
CA ASP A 10 39.27 45.58 30.94
C ASP A 10 39.51 44.62 29.76
N THR A 11 39.68 45.21 28.59
CA THR A 11 39.94 44.56 27.30
C THR A 11 41.35 44.94 26.90
N GLU A 12 42.29 43.99 27.02
CA GLU A 12 43.58 44.12 26.37
C GLU A 12 44.00 42.72 25.89
N VAL A 13 44.58 42.66 24.68
CA VAL A 13 45.09 41.45 24.01
C VAL A 13 44.06 40.61 23.23
N ALA A 14 43.26 41.28 22.40
CA ALA A 14 42.71 40.69 21.17
C ALA A 14 43.27 41.42 19.93
N ARG A 15 44.60 41.39 19.74
CA ARG A 15 45.24 41.72 18.45
C ARG A 15 46.69 41.23 18.43
N ARG A 16 46.94 40.18 17.61
CA ARG A 16 48.21 39.44 17.31
C ARG A 16 47.97 37.98 17.74
N LEU A 17 47.74 36.98 16.88
CA LEU A 17 48.45 36.61 15.65
C LEU A 17 47.56 35.72 14.77
N ARG A 18 47.69 35.90 13.45
CA ARG A 18 47.26 34.95 12.41
C ARG A 18 48.40 33.95 12.16
N GLY A 19 48.06 32.67 12.00
CA GLY A 19 48.72 31.76 11.05
C GLY A 19 49.78 30.77 11.57
N ALA A 20 49.54 29.49 11.21
CA ALA A 20 50.48 28.36 11.01
C ALA A 20 50.76 27.35 12.16
N LYS A 21 50.23 26.12 11.96
CA LYS A 21 50.85 24.77 12.05
C LYS A 21 51.89 24.49 13.16
N LYS A 22 51.60 23.54 14.07
CA LYS A 22 52.11 22.15 14.11
C LYS A 22 51.88 21.47 15.48
N GLU A 23 51.48 20.20 15.43
CA GLU A 23 51.62 19.20 16.49
C GLU A 23 53.10 18.98 16.85
N THR A 24 53.41 18.81 18.14
CA THR A 24 54.36 17.84 18.79
C THR A 24 54.93 18.40 20.10
N GLU A 25 55.29 17.48 21.01
CA GLU A 25 56.10 17.66 22.25
C GLU A 25 55.37 17.98 23.56
N LEU A 26 54.46 17.07 23.94
CA LEU A 26 54.05 16.82 25.33
C LEU A 26 54.94 15.71 25.93
N ALA A 27 56.25 15.94 26.04
CA ALA A 27 57.19 14.96 26.61
C ALA A 27 58.44 15.62 27.19
N LYS A 28 58.27 16.48 28.19
CA LYS A 28 59.32 16.89 29.13
C LYS A 28 58.69 17.75 30.20
N LEU A 29 58.36 17.14 31.33
CA LEU A 29 58.34 17.69 32.69
C LEU A 29 57.48 16.74 33.51
N LEU A 30 58.13 15.76 34.13
CA LEU A 30 57.83 15.15 35.44
C LEU A 30 58.61 13.83 35.56
N ASN A 31 59.92 13.95 35.73
CA ASN A 31 60.77 12.95 36.36
C ASN A 31 61.11 13.52 37.74
N TYR A 32 60.73 12.88 38.85
CA TYR A 32 61.60 12.72 40.03
C TYR A 32 61.02 11.69 41.03
N SER A 33 61.78 10.59 41.14
CA SER A 33 62.00 9.59 42.22
C SER A 33 60.97 9.28 43.31
N ALA A 34 60.74 7.97 43.48
CA ALA A 34 60.23 7.32 44.69
C ALA A 34 61.36 6.55 45.41
N THR A 35 61.35 6.50 46.76
CA THR A 35 61.63 5.31 47.62
C THR A 35 61.60 5.62 49.13
N ASN A 36 60.71 4.95 49.89
CA ASN A 36 60.97 4.10 51.08
C ASN A 36 59.77 3.95 52.06
N LEU A 37 59.51 2.69 52.46
CA LEU A 37 58.41 2.06 53.26
C LEU A 37 58.61 2.18 54.80
N PRO A 38 57.71 1.72 55.74
CA PRO A 38 56.79 0.55 55.65
C PRO A 38 55.38 0.64 56.32
N ALA A 39 54.64 -0.46 56.17
CA ALA A 39 53.22 -0.71 56.44
C ALA A 39 52.87 -1.03 57.91
N LEU A 40 51.65 -0.67 58.37
CA LEU A 40 50.55 -1.61 58.72
C LEU A 40 49.31 -0.89 59.31
N THR A 41 48.13 -1.42 58.99
CA THR A 41 46.82 -1.27 59.67
C THR A 41 45.99 0.01 59.46
N MET A 42 45.52 0.16 58.22
CA MET A 42 44.27 0.85 57.91
C MET A 42 43.10 -0.12 58.18
N GLN A 43 42.45 0.01 59.32
CA GLN A 43 41.16 -0.65 59.59
C GLN A 43 40.22 0.40 60.17
N ARG A 44 39.08 0.60 59.49
CA ARG A 44 37.96 1.53 59.77
C ARG A 44 37.97 2.89 59.04
N ALA A 45 38.01 2.92 57.71
CA ALA A 45 37.51 4.07 56.94
C ALA A 45 37.19 3.81 55.44
N VAL A 46 37.00 2.56 54.97
CA VAL A 46 36.81 2.28 53.52
C VAL A 46 35.44 1.65 53.19
N LEU A 47 34.51 1.58 54.13
CA LEU A 47 33.20 0.95 53.92
C LEU A 47 32.02 1.93 53.73
N LEU A 48 32.26 3.20 53.40
CA LEU A 48 31.19 4.20 53.23
C LEU A 48 31.21 4.99 51.90
N LEU A 49 32.04 4.62 50.93
CA LEU A 49 32.15 5.33 49.64
C LEU A 49 31.76 4.51 48.38
N CYS A 50 31.14 3.34 48.53
CA CYS A 50 30.72 2.51 47.38
C CYS A 50 29.21 2.49 47.08
N TRP A 51 28.40 3.37 47.66
CA TRP A 51 26.94 3.36 47.46
C TRP A 51 26.36 4.75 47.17
N LEU A 52 26.99 5.48 46.23
CA LEU A 52 26.35 6.61 45.57
C LEU A 52 26.45 6.34 44.07
N PRO A 53 25.33 6.12 43.34
CA PRO A 53 25.41 6.16 41.90
C PRO A 53 25.88 7.57 41.52
N LEU A 54 26.80 7.65 40.56
CA LEU A 54 27.07 8.87 39.81
C LEU A 54 25.78 9.29 39.08
N LEU A 55 24.85 9.90 39.81
CA LEU A 55 23.75 10.68 39.27
C LEU A 55 24.39 11.91 38.65
N ASN A 56 24.77 11.78 37.38
CA ASN A 56 25.10 12.89 36.51
C ASN A 56 23.83 13.75 36.45
N ARG A 57 23.76 14.81 37.26
CA ARG A 57 22.61 15.70 37.30
C ARG A 57 22.43 16.29 35.90
N CYS A 58 21.33 15.94 35.25
CA CYS A 58 20.95 16.61 34.03
C CYS A 58 20.73 18.10 34.30
N HIS A 59 21.26 18.95 33.43
CA HIS A 59 20.62 20.24 33.19
C HIS A 59 19.30 19.94 32.45
N ALA A 60 18.21 19.76 33.21
CA ALA A 60 16.89 19.76 32.62
C ALA A 60 16.65 21.16 32.02
N VAL A 61 16.17 21.21 30.77
CA VAL A 61 15.79 22.47 30.10
C VAL A 61 14.55 23.09 30.77
N ASN A 62 13.92 22.37 31.71
CA ASN A 62 12.91 22.85 32.64
C ASN A 62 13.38 22.59 34.10
N PRO A 63 13.50 23.59 34.98
CA PRO A 63 14.09 23.45 36.32
C PRO A 63 13.33 22.51 37.30
N GLY A 64 12.20 21.91 36.92
CA GLY A 64 11.39 21.01 37.77
C GLY A 64 11.46 19.50 37.45
N CYS A 65 11.92 19.07 36.27
CA CYS A 65 11.86 17.67 35.86
C CYS A 65 13.12 16.86 36.21
N SER A 66 12.95 15.62 36.66
CA SER A 66 14.06 14.64 36.71
C SER A 66 14.35 14.11 35.31
N CYS A 67 15.61 13.76 35.03
CA CYS A 67 16.03 13.40 33.67
C CYS A 67 17.06 12.27 33.64
N VAL A 68 16.96 11.42 32.62
CA VAL A 68 17.90 10.35 32.27
C VAL A 68 18.31 10.56 30.81
N VAL A 69 19.63 10.65 30.55
CA VAL A 69 20.16 10.90 29.20
C VAL A 69 20.93 9.69 28.69
N TYR A 70 20.60 9.30 27.47
CA TYR A 70 21.33 8.35 26.66
C TYR A 70 21.92 9.06 25.45
N SER A 71 23.23 8.97 25.25
CA SER A 71 23.90 9.63 24.14
C SER A 71 24.80 8.66 23.39
N SER A 72 24.82 8.76 22.06
CA SER A 72 25.71 7.97 21.21
C SER A 72 27.19 8.27 21.49
N SER A 73 27.50 9.42 22.10
CA SER A 73 28.86 9.78 22.51
C SER A 73 29.42 8.85 23.60
N TYR A 74 28.56 8.29 24.46
CA TYR A 74 28.96 7.35 25.52
C TYR A 74 28.53 5.91 25.24
N SER A 75 27.48 5.72 24.43
CA SER A 75 26.90 4.41 24.10
C SER A 75 26.54 4.34 22.61
N PRO A 76 27.54 4.23 21.71
CA PRO A 76 27.33 4.38 20.27
C PRO A 76 26.50 3.24 19.66
N GLN A 77 26.56 2.04 20.24
CA GLN A 77 25.76 0.90 19.78
C GLN A 77 24.31 0.91 20.29
N GLY A 78 23.96 1.90 21.12
CA GLY A 78 22.71 1.90 21.87
C GLY A 78 22.77 1.08 23.16
N GLY A 79 21.62 0.89 23.79
CA GLY A 79 21.53 0.25 25.09
C GLY A 79 20.10 -0.08 25.49
N THR A 80 19.89 -0.26 26.79
CA THR A 80 18.58 -0.53 27.38
C THR A 80 18.13 0.65 28.24
N PHE A 81 16.81 0.82 28.35
CA PHE A 81 16.20 1.80 29.22
C PHE A 81 15.01 1.16 29.94
N THR A 82 14.73 1.62 31.16
CA THR A 82 13.66 1.09 31.99
C THR A 82 12.95 2.20 32.75
N SER A 83 11.67 2.00 33.04
CA SER A 83 10.97 2.77 34.06
C SER A 83 11.64 2.61 35.43
N PRO A 84 11.42 3.53 36.38
CA PRO A 84 11.95 3.37 37.73
C PRO A 84 11.46 2.06 38.36
N ASP A 85 12.33 1.43 39.15
CA ASP A 85 12.10 0.18 39.89
C ASP A 85 11.80 -1.09 39.06
N PHE A 86 11.76 -1.00 37.73
CA PHE A 86 11.53 -2.15 36.85
C PHE A 86 12.47 -3.33 37.17
N PRO A 87 11.98 -4.59 37.26
CA PRO A 87 10.64 -5.07 36.90
C PRO A 87 9.57 -4.95 37.99
N LYS A 88 9.87 -4.27 39.10
CA LYS A 88 8.86 -3.93 40.11
C LYS A 88 7.98 -2.78 39.60
N ARG A 89 6.88 -2.54 40.32
CA ARG A 89 5.95 -1.45 40.05
C ARG A 89 6.67 -0.10 40.14
N TYR A 90 6.38 0.78 39.18
CA TYR A 90 6.92 2.14 39.19
C TYR A 90 6.33 2.98 40.35
N PRO A 91 7.01 4.06 40.78
CA PRO A 91 6.47 4.97 41.79
C PRO A 91 5.19 5.71 41.35
N PRO A 92 4.21 5.93 42.25
CA PRO A 92 3.10 6.85 41.98
C PRO A 92 3.55 8.32 42.05
N ASN A 93 2.73 9.24 41.54
CA ASN A 93 2.95 10.69 41.59
C ASN A 93 4.27 11.17 40.95
N ILE A 94 4.70 10.55 39.86
CA ILE A 94 5.78 11.07 39.02
C ILE A 94 5.20 12.22 38.21
N ASP A 95 5.45 13.44 38.68
CA ASP A 95 5.02 14.67 38.00
C ASP A 95 5.80 14.90 36.70
N CYS A 96 7.09 14.54 36.66
CA CYS A 96 7.87 14.61 35.41
C CYS A 96 9.17 13.80 35.49
N LEU A 97 9.30 12.78 34.64
CA LEU A 97 10.55 12.06 34.40
C LEU A 97 10.86 11.98 32.90
N LEU A 98 11.94 12.64 32.49
CA LEU A 98 12.38 12.71 31.10
C LEU A 98 13.41 11.63 30.77
N TYR A 99 13.17 10.88 29.70
CA TYR A 99 14.16 10.02 29.05
C TYR A 99 14.58 10.68 27.74
N THR A 100 15.83 11.13 27.65
CA THR A 100 16.36 11.84 26.48
C THR A 100 17.40 11.00 25.76
N PHE A 101 17.17 10.71 24.49
CA PHE A 101 18.08 9.97 23.63
C PHE A 101 18.67 10.93 22.60
N THR A 102 19.99 11.05 22.54
CA THR A 102 20.69 12.02 21.69
C THR A 102 21.77 11.35 20.83
N GLY A 103 21.53 11.29 19.52
CA GLY A 103 22.50 10.87 18.51
C GLY A 103 23.40 12.02 18.03
N GLN A 104 24.36 11.67 17.18
CA GLN A 104 25.15 12.60 16.38
C GLN A 104 24.28 13.32 15.32
N PRO A 105 24.75 14.39 14.68
CA PRO A 105 23.97 15.16 13.69
C PRO A 105 23.32 14.32 12.58
N ASP A 106 24.01 13.28 12.10
CA ASP A 106 23.55 12.38 11.02
C ASP A 106 22.93 11.08 11.56
N GLU A 107 22.57 11.03 12.85
CA GLU A 107 21.91 9.89 13.46
C GLU A 107 20.43 10.20 13.76
N ILE A 108 19.61 9.17 13.72
CA ILE A 108 18.28 9.14 14.32
C ILE A 108 18.25 8.08 15.42
N VAL A 109 17.26 8.17 16.31
CA VAL A 109 17.06 7.23 17.41
C VAL A 109 15.96 6.26 17.01
N ALA A 110 16.21 4.97 17.19
CA ALA A 110 15.18 3.93 17.15
C ALA A 110 15.05 3.26 18.50
N LEU A 111 13.81 3.13 18.98
CA LEU A 111 13.51 2.68 20.33
C LEU A 111 12.43 1.60 20.27
N THR A 112 12.69 0.45 20.89
CA THR A 112 11.84 -0.75 20.86
C THR A 112 11.45 -1.13 22.28
N PHE A 113 10.16 -1.27 22.54
CA PHE A 113 9.67 -1.76 23.83
C PHE A 113 9.78 -3.29 23.89
N ARG A 114 10.36 -3.81 24.97
CA ARG A 114 10.40 -5.24 25.28
C ARG A 114 9.28 -5.64 26.24
N GLN A 115 8.98 -4.76 27.19
CA GLN A 115 7.84 -4.89 28.08
C GLN A 115 7.22 -3.50 28.26
N PHE A 116 5.89 -3.45 28.29
CA PHE A 116 5.14 -2.23 28.51
C PHE A 116 3.86 -2.58 29.27
N ASN A 117 3.73 -2.03 30.47
CA ASN A 117 2.56 -2.15 31.33
C ASN A 117 2.45 -0.87 32.17
N VAL A 118 1.72 0.09 31.62
CA VAL A 118 1.41 1.39 32.24
C VAL A 118 -0.09 1.46 32.49
N ARG A 119 -0.48 1.88 33.70
CA ARG A 119 -1.89 1.87 34.15
C ARG A 119 -2.77 2.65 33.17
N ARG A 120 -3.75 1.96 32.57
CA ARG A 120 -4.75 2.51 31.65
C ARG A 120 -6.13 2.59 32.31
N VAL A 121 -6.76 3.75 32.20
CA VAL A 121 -8.13 4.06 32.63
C VAL A 121 -9.04 4.30 31.43
N ASP A 122 -8.52 4.93 30.39
CA ASP A 122 -9.22 5.35 29.18
C ASP A 122 -8.46 5.02 27.89
N ALA A 123 -9.14 5.11 26.76
CA ALA A 123 -8.59 4.65 25.49
C ALA A 123 -7.49 5.58 24.94
N ASP A 124 -7.62 6.88 25.17
CA ASP A 124 -6.76 7.99 24.73
C ASP A 124 -5.68 8.38 25.76
N CYS A 125 -5.61 7.64 26.87
CA CYS A 125 -4.63 7.84 27.93
C CYS A 125 -4.71 9.19 28.66
N SER A 126 -5.82 9.93 28.54
CA SER A 126 -5.97 11.27 29.12
C SER A 126 -6.15 11.26 30.64
N LYS A 127 -6.70 10.18 31.20
CA LYS A 127 -6.92 9.95 32.64
C LYS A 127 -6.08 8.79 33.18
N SER A 128 -5.16 8.29 32.36
CA SER A 128 -4.28 7.17 32.64
C SER A 128 -2.93 7.65 33.16
N ASP A 129 -2.10 6.75 33.68
CA ASP A 129 -0.67 7.04 33.69
C ASP A 129 -0.18 6.96 32.24
N PHE A 130 0.77 7.80 31.84
CA PHE A 130 1.15 7.87 30.43
C PHE A 130 2.61 8.18 30.20
N LEU A 131 3.07 7.77 29.04
CA LEU A 131 4.35 8.15 28.48
C LEU A 131 4.08 9.07 27.28
N LYS A 132 4.40 10.36 27.42
CA LYS A 132 4.28 11.34 26.36
C LYS A 132 5.52 11.27 25.46
N VAL A 133 5.31 11.24 24.15
CA VAL A 133 6.36 10.92 23.17
C VAL A 133 6.66 12.13 22.30
N PHE A 134 7.93 12.50 22.18
CA PHE A 134 8.41 13.57 21.30
C PHE A 134 9.37 13.01 20.25
N LEU A 135 8.87 12.77 19.03
CA LEU A 135 9.66 12.21 17.92
C LEU A 135 10.26 13.28 16.99
N HIS A 136 9.64 14.47 16.96
CA HIS A 136 9.89 15.49 15.94
C HIS A 136 10.48 16.78 16.53
N LEU A 137 11.60 16.66 17.23
CA LEU A 137 12.25 17.77 17.90
C LEU A 137 13.15 18.58 16.96
N GLU A 138 12.92 19.90 16.93
CA GLU A 138 13.78 20.87 16.24
C GLU A 138 14.89 21.41 17.14
N ASN A 139 14.63 21.50 18.45
CA ASN A 139 15.54 22.07 19.45
C ASN A 139 16.07 21.00 20.41
N ASN A 140 17.13 21.33 21.15
CA ASN A 140 17.82 20.44 22.09
C ASN A 140 17.07 20.17 23.41
N GLY A 141 15.75 20.32 23.45
CA GLY A 141 14.96 20.14 24.66
C GLY A 141 13.46 20.22 24.41
N VAL A 142 12.71 19.91 25.45
CA VAL A 142 11.23 19.96 25.48
C VAL A 142 10.75 20.97 26.51
N SER A 143 9.60 21.57 26.21
CA SER A 143 8.86 22.49 27.08
C SER A 143 7.37 22.15 27.04
N GLU A 144 6.57 22.83 27.87
CA GLU A 144 5.11 22.70 27.87
C GLU A 144 4.44 23.05 26.53
N TYR A 145 5.10 23.85 25.68
CA TYR A 145 4.61 24.23 24.34
C TYR A 145 5.14 23.33 23.22
N THR A 146 6.03 22.39 23.53
CA THR A 146 6.64 21.54 22.50
C THR A 146 5.58 20.56 21.97
N PRO A 147 5.33 20.50 20.65
CA PRO A 147 4.41 19.52 20.08
C PRO A 147 4.89 18.09 20.34
N TRP A 148 3.97 17.23 20.75
CA TRP A 148 4.21 15.81 21.00
C TRP A 148 3.50 14.93 19.98
N SER A 149 4.00 13.71 19.80
CA SER A 149 3.57 12.76 18.77
C SER A 149 2.43 11.83 19.23
N GLY A 150 2.46 11.41 20.49
CA GLY A 150 1.43 10.55 21.08
C GLY A 150 1.53 10.46 22.61
N LEU A 151 0.45 9.95 23.24
CA LEU A 151 0.47 9.42 24.60
C LEU A 151 0.41 7.89 24.53
N LEU A 152 1.23 7.21 25.33
CA LEU A 152 1.25 5.75 25.41
C LEU A 152 0.85 5.29 26.82
N CYS A 153 -0.11 4.37 26.90
CA CYS A 153 -0.54 3.69 28.12
C CYS A 153 -1.08 2.30 27.80
N GLY A 154 -1.31 1.45 28.81
CA GLY A 154 -1.80 0.09 28.63
C GLY A 154 -0.67 -0.93 28.51
N THR A 155 -0.83 -1.89 27.60
CA THR A 155 0.05 -3.04 27.44
C THR A 155 0.93 -2.93 26.19
N LEU A 156 1.85 -3.88 26.00
CA LEU A 156 2.70 -3.92 24.81
C LEU A 156 1.91 -4.01 23.50
N ALA A 157 0.70 -4.58 23.51
CA ALA A 157 -0.16 -4.66 22.33
C ALA A 157 -0.80 -3.32 21.94
N ASP A 158 -0.83 -2.35 22.86
CA ASP A 158 -1.46 -1.04 22.67
C ASP A 158 -0.47 0.02 22.14
N VAL A 159 0.82 -0.30 22.03
CA VAL A 159 1.89 0.65 21.68
C VAL A 159 2.64 0.23 20.41
N PRO A 160 3.21 1.17 19.63
CA PRO A 160 4.00 0.82 18.46
C PRO A 160 5.24 0.00 18.85
N GLN A 161 5.56 -1.01 18.03
CA GLN A 161 6.70 -1.89 18.29
C GLN A 161 8.04 -1.12 18.29
N VAL A 162 8.18 -0.17 17.37
CA VAL A 162 9.39 0.66 17.24
C VAL A 162 9.00 2.12 17.06
N LEU A 163 9.64 3.01 17.83
CA LEU A 163 9.57 4.45 17.69
C LEU A 163 10.85 4.94 17.01
N TYR A 164 10.70 5.75 15.97
CA TYR A 164 11.81 6.42 15.31
C TYR A 164 11.70 7.92 15.50
N SER A 165 12.79 8.60 15.84
CA SER A 165 12.84 10.06 15.76
C SER A 165 13.02 10.53 14.32
N SER A 166 12.49 11.70 13.98
CA SER A 166 12.73 12.33 12.68
C SER A 166 14.05 13.11 12.61
N GLY A 167 14.79 13.17 13.72
CA GLY A 167 16.08 13.85 13.85
C GLY A 167 16.93 13.17 14.93
N ARG A 168 18.00 13.83 15.37
CA ARG A 168 18.97 13.25 16.31
C ARG A 168 18.47 13.03 17.74
N MET A 169 17.28 13.52 18.09
CA MET A 169 16.75 13.43 19.44
C MET A 169 15.38 12.79 19.49
N LEU A 170 15.19 11.96 20.52
CA LEU A 170 13.91 11.41 20.95
C LEU A 170 13.77 11.69 22.44
N VAL A 171 12.63 12.22 22.86
CA VAL A 171 12.34 12.43 24.29
C VAL A 171 11.06 11.71 24.66
N LEU A 172 11.08 11.03 25.80
CA LEU A 172 9.90 10.47 26.46
C LEU A 172 9.71 11.18 27.80
N GLU A 173 8.48 11.50 28.14
CA GLU A 173 8.12 12.14 29.41
C GLU A 173 7.10 11.27 30.14
N PHE A 174 7.49 10.69 31.27
CA PHE A 174 6.67 9.75 32.04
C PHE A 174 5.94 10.47 33.17
N HIS A 175 4.63 10.25 33.23
CA HIS A 175 3.70 10.85 34.20
C HIS A 175 2.90 9.76 34.91
N THR A 176 2.81 9.86 36.24
CA THR A 176 2.01 8.94 37.06
C THR A 176 1.27 9.71 38.15
N GLU A 177 0.03 9.33 38.42
CA GLU A 177 -0.76 9.94 39.50
C GLU A 177 -1.06 8.89 40.59
N GLY A 178 -1.80 7.85 40.23
CA GLY A 178 -2.30 6.85 41.17
C GLY A 178 -1.31 5.71 41.49
N LEU A 179 -1.62 4.91 42.52
CA LEU A 179 -0.87 3.70 42.84
C LEU A 179 -1.00 2.66 41.70
N PRO A 180 0.12 2.21 41.08
CA PRO A 180 0.07 1.28 39.97
C PRO A 180 -0.11 -0.16 40.46
N VAL A 181 -1.35 -0.53 40.83
CA VAL A 181 -1.66 -1.80 41.52
C VAL A 181 -1.07 -3.02 40.79
N ASN A 182 -1.18 -3.10 39.46
CA ASN A 182 -0.73 -4.23 38.63
C ASN A 182 0.24 -3.82 37.50
N SER A 183 0.81 -2.62 37.56
CA SER A 183 1.58 -2.05 36.46
C SER A 183 3.07 -1.98 36.79
N THR A 184 3.87 -2.77 36.08
CA THR A 184 5.32 -2.91 36.28
C THR A 184 6.15 -1.86 35.54
N GLY A 185 5.52 -1.07 34.68
CA GLY A 185 6.17 -0.03 33.89
C GLY A 185 6.69 -0.56 32.56
N PHE A 186 7.85 -0.09 32.13
CA PHE A 186 8.35 -0.39 30.79
C PHE A 186 9.85 -0.70 30.79
N SER A 187 10.25 -1.54 29.84
CA SER A 187 11.66 -1.76 29.50
C SER A 187 11.81 -1.89 28.00
N GLY A 188 12.94 -1.46 27.47
CA GLY A 188 13.19 -1.52 26.05
C GLY A 188 14.65 -1.31 25.70
N ASN A 189 14.90 -1.35 24.41
CA ASN A 189 16.19 -1.09 23.81
C ASN A 189 16.13 0.17 22.97
N PHE A 190 17.25 0.87 22.85
CA PHE A 190 17.42 1.95 21.89
C PHE A 190 18.70 1.75 21.10
N ARG A 191 18.74 2.28 19.88
CA ARG A 191 19.92 2.33 19.02
C ARG A 191 19.95 3.62 18.22
N PHE A 192 21.15 4.00 17.80
CA PHE A 192 21.36 5.12 16.89
C PHE A 192 21.54 4.57 15.47
N ILE A 193 20.84 5.17 14.51
CA ILE A 193 20.84 4.73 13.12
C ILE A 193 21.28 5.90 12.26
N ASP A 194 22.16 5.65 11.30
CA ASP A 194 22.53 6.64 10.30
C ASP A 194 21.29 7.09 9.50
N ARG A 195 21.01 8.39 9.56
CA ARG A 195 19.88 9.04 8.87
C ARG A 195 19.94 8.85 7.36
N ARG A 196 21.15 8.78 6.80
CA ARG A 196 21.39 8.68 5.35
C ARG A 196 20.84 7.41 4.73
N MET A 197 20.55 6.38 5.55
CA MET A 197 19.89 5.16 5.09
C MET A 197 18.44 5.41 4.60
N PHE A 198 17.84 6.55 4.97
CA PHE A 198 16.45 6.90 4.69
C PHE A 198 16.34 8.21 3.89
N GLU A 199 17.42 8.61 3.21
CA GLU A 199 17.40 9.74 2.30
C GLU A 199 16.79 9.34 0.96
N THR A 200 15.95 10.22 0.41
CA THR A 200 15.38 10.02 -0.91
C THR A 200 16.43 10.36 -1.97
N ASP A 201 16.69 9.43 -2.91
CA ASP A 201 17.70 9.59 -3.95
C ASP A 201 17.34 10.68 -4.98
N GLY A 202 16.07 11.08 -5.04
CA GLY A 202 15.57 12.13 -5.91
C GLY A 202 16.04 13.51 -5.48
N GLN A 203 16.15 14.43 -6.43
CA GLN A 203 16.49 15.82 -6.14
C GLN A 203 15.27 16.55 -5.56
N LEU A 204 15.40 17.08 -4.34
CA LEU A 204 14.37 17.95 -3.75
C LEU A 204 14.17 19.20 -4.63
N ILE A 205 12.92 19.48 -4.99
CA ILE A 205 12.53 20.66 -5.75
C ILE A 205 12.68 21.90 -4.85
N PRO A 206 13.46 22.91 -5.27
CA PRO A 206 13.70 24.11 -4.46
C PRO A 206 12.40 24.81 -4.05
N GLY A 207 12.33 25.24 -2.79
CA GLY A 207 11.16 25.92 -2.22
C GLY A 207 10.02 25.00 -1.79
N THR A 208 10.20 23.68 -1.91
CA THR A 208 9.23 22.68 -1.45
C THR A 208 9.77 21.93 -0.22
N MET A 209 8.85 21.37 0.58
CA MET A 209 9.23 20.61 1.78
C MET A 209 9.57 19.15 1.46
N CYS A 210 9.01 18.59 0.40
CA CYS A 210 9.06 17.16 0.11
C CYS A 210 8.82 16.79 -1.36
N ASP A 211 8.79 17.76 -2.29
CA ASP A 211 8.63 17.41 -3.70
C ASP A 211 9.98 16.99 -4.27
N HIS A 212 10.06 15.82 -4.90
CA HIS A 212 11.29 15.27 -5.45
C HIS A 212 11.17 15.02 -6.95
N GLN A 213 12.29 15.19 -7.64
CA GLN A 213 12.43 14.89 -9.06
C GLN A 213 13.50 13.82 -9.29
N PHE A 214 13.16 12.84 -10.13
CA PHE A 214 14.01 11.73 -10.53
C PHE A 214 14.14 11.76 -12.04
N VAL A 215 15.34 11.94 -12.56
CA VAL A 215 15.58 12.04 -14.01
C VAL A 215 16.57 10.97 -14.42
N SER A 216 16.20 10.15 -15.39
CA SER A 216 17.10 9.19 -16.03
C SER A 216 18.09 9.92 -16.94
N SER A 217 19.37 9.73 -16.69
CA SER A 217 20.48 10.30 -17.45
C SER A 217 21.68 9.34 -17.41
N GLN A 218 22.72 9.62 -18.21
CA GLN A 218 23.95 8.81 -18.17
C GLN A 218 24.73 8.92 -16.85
N MET A 219 24.46 9.95 -16.04
CA MET A 219 25.18 10.25 -14.81
C MET A 219 24.39 9.94 -13.54
N THR A 220 23.12 9.58 -13.66
CA THR A 220 22.24 9.29 -12.52
C THR A 220 22.03 7.78 -12.39
N PRO A 221 21.92 7.25 -11.17
CA PRO A 221 21.53 5.86 -10.96
C PRO A 221 20.23 5.51 -11.69
N LEU A 222 20.19 4.35 -12.35
CA LEU A 222 18.98 3.84 -13.00
C LEU A 222 17.98 3.25 -12.00
N HIS A 223 18.39 3.03 -10.76
CA HIS A 223 17.55 2.57 -9.67
C HIS A 223 17.89 3.34 -8.40
N GLY A 224 16.95 3.39 -7.48
CA GLY A 224 17.15 4.07 -6.21
C GLY A 224 15.96 3.89 -5.29
N ARG A 225 15.95 4.65 -4.20
CA ARG A 225 14.92 4.62 -3.16
C ARG A 225 14.35 6.00 -2.90
N PHE A 226 13.10 6.01 -2.47
CA PHE A 226 12.43 7.19 -1.99
C PHE A 226 11.47 6.83 -0.88
N TYR A 227 11.19 7.81 -0.03
CA TYR A 227 10.46 7.61 1.21
C TYR A 227 9.45 8.72 1.43
N SER A 228 8.44 8.45 2.24
CA SER A 228 7.61 9.52 2.80
C SER A 228 8.46 10.49 3.65
N PRO A 229 8.04 11.75 3.82
CA PRO A 229 8.77 12.68 4.66
C PRO A 229 8.94 12.16 6.09
N ARG A 230 10.13 12.32 6.65
CA ARG A 230 10.53 11.87 8.01
C ARG A 230 10.63 10.36 8.22
N TYR A 231 10.42 9.53 7.18
CA TYR A 231 10.63 8.08 7.29
C TYR A 231 12.00 7.76 7.89
N PRO A 232 12.13 6.78 8.80
CA PRO A 232 11.14 5.80 9.27
C PRO A 232 10.28 6.28 10.45
N SER A 233 10.30 7.58 10.77
CA SER A 233 9.40 8.20 11.74
C SER A 233 8.04 8.53 11.09
N SER A 234 7.06 8.91 11.91
CA SER A 234 5.73 9.28 11.42
C SER A 234 5.79 10.50 10.49
N TYR A 235 5.01 10.46 9.40
CA TYR A 235 4.95 11.58 8.47
C TYR A 235 4.24 12.81 9.09
N PRO A 236 4.54 14.03 8.62
CA PRO A 236 3.80 15.23 9.02
C PRO A 236 2.34 15.20 8.57
N LYS A 237 1.47 15.91 9.30
CA LYS A 237 0.07 16.15 8.89
C LYS A 237 -0.08 17.39 8.01
N ASN A 238 -1.18 17.45 7.27
CA ASN A 238 -1.56 18.53 6.35
C ASN A 238 -0.50 18.79 5.27
N ILE A 239 0.01 17.73 4.67
CA ILE A 239 1.02 17.80 3.61
C ILE A 239 0.53 17.20 2.30
N ARG A 240 1.11 17.69 1.22
CA ARG A 240 1.03 17.11 -0.13
C ARG A 240 2.44 17.09 -0.71
N CYS A 241 2.94 15.91 -1.02
CA CYS A 241 4.26 15.70 -1.61
C CYS A 241 4.13 15.06 -2.98
N SER A 242 5.00 15.45 -3.91
CA SER A 242 5.05 14.92 -5.26
C SER A 242 6.40 14.30 -5.58
N TYR A 243 6.41 13.12 -6.18
CA TYR A 243 7.61 12.43 -6.68
C TYR A 243 7.47 12.29 -8.20
N ARG A 244 8.33 12.99 -8.93
CA ARG A 244 8.21 13.16 -10.39
C ARG A 244 9.32 12.40 -11.09
N PHE A 245 8.98 11.30 -11.75
CA PHE A 245 9.93 10.48 -12.49
C PHE A 245 9.90 10.82 -13.98
N ARG A 246 11.09 10.99 -14.57
CA ARG A 246 11.28 11.27 -16.00
C ARG A 246 12.38 10.36 -16.54
N ALA A 247 11.98 9.29 -17.22
CA ALA A 247 12.87 8.37 -17.90
C ALA A 247 13.33 8.92 -19.26
N ARG A 248 14.30 8.25 -19.91
CA ARG A 248 14.67 8.56 -21.29
C ARG A 248 13.65 7.97 -22.26
N LEU A 249 13.72 8.41 -23.52
CA LEU A 249 12.95 7.80 -24.59
C LEU A 249 13.21 6.28 -24.64
N LYS A 250 12.13 5.51 -24.78
CA LYS A 250 12.13 4.04 -24.77
C LYS A 250 12.47 3.38 -23.43
N GLU A 251 12.46 4.13 -22.34
CA GLU A 251 12.45 3.59 -20.99
C GLU A 251 11.04 3.71 -20.38
N ARG A 252 10.77 2.88 -19.38
CA ARG A 252 9.64 3.00 -18.46
C ARG A 252 10.14 3.01 -17.02
N ILE A 253 9.26 3.38 -16.11
CA ILE A 253 9.50 3.48 -14.68
C ILE A 253 8.77 2.33 -13.99
N ARG A 254 9.53 1.52 -13.27
CA ARG A 254 9.02 0.56 -12.29
C ARG A 254 9.18 1.16 -10.90
N VAL A 255 8.11 1.14 -10.10
CA VAL A 255 8.12 1.53 -8.69
C VAL A 255 7.62 0.35 -7.87
N VAL A 256 8.31 0.02 -6.80
CA VAL A 256 7.86 -0.98 -5.83
C VAL A 256 7.78 -0.32 -4.47
N PHE A 257 6.58 -0.26 -3.91
CA PHE A 257 6.38 0.11 -2.52
C PHE A 257 6.65 -1.13 -1.65
N GLU A 258 7.81 -1.16 -1.02
CA GLU A 258 8.22 -2.27 -0.15
C GLU A 258 7.38 -2.29 1.12
N GLU A 259 7.11 -1.12 1.70
CA GLU A 259 6.32 -0.96 2.91
C GLU A 259 5.45 0.29 2.81
N ILE A 260 4.19 0.15 3.22
CA ILE A 260 3.19 1.21 3.35
C ILE A 260 2.53 1.06 4.72
N SER A 261 2.55 2.12 5.50
CA SER A 261 1.91 2.26 6.80
C SER A 261 1.33 3.66 6.91
N LEU A 262 0.18 3.86 6.28
CA LEU A 262 -0.63 5.07 6.43
C LEU A 262 -1.68 4.86 7.52
N GLN A 263 -2.42 5.91 7.88
CA GLN A 263 -3.54 5.76 8.79
C GLN A 263 -4.47 4.65 8.28
N GLU A 264 -4.94 3.78 9.17
CA GLU A 264 -5.86 2.68 8.84
C GLU A 264 -7.33 3.12 8.86
N GLY A 265 -8.16 2.49 8.02
CA GLY A 265 -9.62 2.61 8.05
C GLY A 265 -10.28 1.99 6.83
N ASP A 266 -10.89 2.81 5.97
CA ASP A 266 -11.57 2.36 4.74
C ASP A 266 -10.61 1.59 3.80
N LEU A 267 -10.94 0.33 3.51
CA LEU A 267 -10.13 -0.57 2.69
C LEU A 267 -10.10 -0.19 1.20
N SER A 268 -11.14 0.48 0.71
CA SER A 268 -11.26 0.88 -0.69
C SER A 268 -10.49 2.15 -1.02
N CYS A 269 -9.90 2.80 -0.01
CA CYS A 269 -9.27 4.12 -0.12
C CYS A 269 -10.21 5.28 -0.51
N LEU A 270 -11.54 5.10 -0.55
CA LEU A 270 -12.52 6.11 -0.98
C LEU A 270 -12.56 7.34 -0.08
N ASN A 271 -12.63 7.12 1.23
CA ASN A 271 -12.79 8.19 2.22
C ASN A 271 -11.55 8.33 3.11
N ARG A 272 -10.36 8.12 2.53
CA ARG A 272 -9.09 8.21 3.28
C ARG A 272 -8.50 9.60 3.15
N ALA A 273 -8.13 10.16 4.30
CA ALA A 273 -7.40 11.43 4.38
C ALA A 273 -5.93 11.27 3.92
N ASP A 274 -5.36 10.09 4.18
CA ASP A 274 -3.98 9.76 3.86
C ASP A 274 -3.93 8.74 2.74
N ILE A 275 -3.30 9.12 1.62
CA ILE A 275 -3.40 8.36 0.38
C ILE A 275 -2.19 8.63 -0.52
N ILE A 276 -1.77 7.59 -1.25
CA ILE A 276 -0.79 7.67 -2.32
C ILE A 276 -1.53 7.45 -3.64
N ARG A 277 -1.42 8.39 -4.58
CA ARG A 277 -1.93 8.24 -5.94
C ARG A 277 -0.76 8.16 -6.91
N VAL A 278 -0.81 7.18 -7.79
CA VAL A 278 0.21 7.00 -8.83
C VAL A 278 -0.43 7.26 -10.19
N HIS A 279 0.10 8.24 -10.91
CA HIS A 279 -0.40 8.70 -12.19
C HIS A 279 0.59 8.37 -13.30
N ASP A 280 0.12 7.75 -14.36
CA ASP A 280 0.93 7.38 -15.52
C ASP A 280 1.10 8.58 -16.46
N GLY A 281 1.99 9.48 -16.06
CA GLY A 281 2.31 10.70 -16.80
C GLY A 281 3.04 11.72 -15.93
N THR A 282 3.00 12.99 -16.36
CA THR A 282 3.84 14.06 -15.79
C THR A 282 3.23 14.78 -14.58
N SER A 283 1.94 14.59 -14.31
CA SER A 283 1.20 15.33 -13.27
C SER A 283 -0.06 14.58 -12.80
N SER A 284 -0.74 15.14 -11.80
CA SER A 284 -2.01 14.63 -11.27
C SER A 284 -3.18 14.64 -12.27
N ALA A 285 -3.03 15.33 -13.41
CA ALA A 285 -4.02 15.30 -14.50
C ALA A 285 -3.92 14.02 -15.35
N ALA A 286 -2.83 13.26 -15.24
CA ALA A 286 -2.64 12.00 -15.95
C ALA A 286 -3.43 10.85 -15.28
N PRO A 287 -3.72 9.76 -16.03
CA PRO A 287 -4.51 8.64 -15.51
C PRO A 287 -3.90 8.00 -14.25
N THR A 288 -4.71 7.84 -13.19
CA THR A 288 -4.30 7.21 -11.93
C THR A 288 -4.22 5.68 -12.02
N ILE A 289 -3.05 5.10 -12.24
CA ILE A 289 -2.87 3.65 -12.35
C ILE A 289 -2.84 2.91 -11.01
N ALA A 290 -2.65 3.60 -9.88
CA ALA A 290 -2.79 3.00 -8.55
C ALA A 290 -3.22 4.01 -7.47
N VAL A 291 -3.94 3.51 -6.47
CA VAL A 291 -4.34 4.23 -5.26
C VAL A 291 -4.04 3.36 -4.05
N LEU A 292 -3.17 3.83 -3.15
CA LEU A 292 -2.70 3.06 -2.00
C LEU A 292 -3.03 3.81 -0.71
N CYS A 293 -3.53 3.06 0.28
CA CYS A 293 -3.86 3.57 1.61
C CYS A 293 -3.72 2.46 2.67
N ASN A 294 -3.93 2.79 3.94
CA ASN A 294 -3.81 1.86 5.07
C ASN A 294 -2.41 1.22 5.12
N GLN A 295 -2.35 -0.11 5.28
CA GLN A 295 -1.12 -0.89 5.26
C GLN A 295 -0.99 -1.66 3.94
N GLY A 296 0.24 -1.81 3.45
CA GLY A 296 0.55 -2.58 2.25
C GLY A 296 2.03 -2.90 2.17
N ALA A 297 2.38 -3.94 1.41
CA ALA A 297 3.76 -4.33 1.17
C ALA A 297 3.87 -4.94 -0.24
N GLU A 298 5.05 -4.81 -0.84
CA GLU A 298 5.39 -5.37 -2.15
C GLU A 298 4.44 -4.97 -3.30
N VAL A 299 3.93 -3.74 -3.29
CA VAL A 299 3.07 -3.24 -4.37
C VAL A 299 3.93 -2.77 -5.53
N GLU A 300 3.93 -3.53 -6.63
CA GLU A 300 4.60 -3.18 -7.88
C GLU A 300 3.70 -2.33 -8.79
N ILE A 301 4.27 -1.27 -9.35
CA ILE A 301 3.63 -0.38 -10.30
C ILE A 301 4.56 -0.14 -11.47
N LEU A 302 4.01 -0.21 -12.68
CA LEU A 302 4.75 -0.11 -13.92
C LEU A 302 4.12 0.96 -14.81
N SER A 303 4.90 1.97 -15.19
CA SER A 303 4.46 3.01 -16.12
C SER A 303 4.37 2.45 -17.55
N THR A 304 3.50 3.06 -18.38
CA THR A 304 3.43 2.71 -19.81
C THR A 304 4.40 3.50 -20.67
N GLY A 305 4.91 4.62 -20.14
CA GLY A 305 5.83 5.51 -20.83
C GLY A 305 6.94 6.02 -19.94
N ALA A 306 7.58 7.09 -20.38
CA ALA A 306 8.77 7.66 -19.77
C ALA A 306 8.48 8.64 -18.62
N ASP A 307 7.23 8.83 -18.21
CA ASP A 307 6.85 9.74 -17.12
C ASP A 307 5.96 9.03 -16.11
N LEU A 308 6.21 9.24 -14.82
CA LEU A 308 5.38 8.74 -13.72
C LEU A 308 5.31 9.81 -12.63
N TYR A 309 4.11 10.06 -12.11
CA TYR A 309 3.87 11.06 -11.07
C TYR A 309 3.20 10.41 -9.86
N VAL A 310 3.89 10.41 -8.73
CA VAL A 310 3.37 9.91 -7.46
C VAL A 310 3.01 11.09 -6.56
N GLU A 311 1.78 11.12 -6.06
CA GLU A 311 1.28 12.10 -5.11
C GLU A 311 1.00 11.43 -3.76
N PHE A 312 1.61 11.94 -2.70
CA PHE A 312 1.28 11.56 -1.33
C PHE A 312 0.56 12.71 -0.62
N VAL A 313 -0.67 12.47 -0.18
CA VAL A 313 -1.45 13.41 0.63
C VAL A 313 -1.60 12.82 2.03
N ALA A 314 -1.35 13.63 3.06
CA ALA A 314 -1.58 13.25 4.44
C ALA A 314 -2.31 14.37 5.19
N ASN A 315 -3.58 14.14 5.49
CA ASN A 315 -4.48 15.10 6.16
C ASN A 315 -5.16 14.51 7.40
N SER A 316 -4.79 13.29 7.81
CA SER A 316 -5.32 12.70 9.02
C SER A 316 -4.75 13.34 10.28
N GLU A 317 -5.48 13.17 11.38
CA GLU A 317 -4.98 13.54 12.72
C GLU A 317 -3.99 12.51 13.28
N TRP A 318 -3.91 11.30 12.71
CA TRP A 318 -3.11 10.20 13.24
C TRP A 318 -2.17 9.63 12.16
N PRO A 319 -1.01 10.27 11.94
CA PRO A 319 -0.03 9.79 10.98
C PRO A 319 0.52 8.40 11.32
N GLY A 320 0.61 7.56 10.30
CA GLY A 320 1.36 6.31 10.34
C GLY A 320 2.86 6.51 10.10
N GLN A 321 3.60 5.41 9.92
CA GLN A 321 5.04 5.44 9.65
C GLN A 321 5.39 5.96 8.26
N GLY A 322 4.45 5.88 7.31
CA GLY A 322 4.60 6.33 5.94
C GLY A 322 4.97 5.20 4.99
N PHE A 323 5.87 5.44 4.05
CA PHE A 323 6.23 4.43 3.06
C PHE A 323 7.71 4.42 2.71
N LYS A 324 8.17 3.25 2.29
CA LYS A 324 9.49 2.98 1.72
C LYS A 324 9.30 2.34 0.35
N ALA A 325 9.90 2.95 -0.66
CA ALA A 325 9.76 2.51 -2.04
C ALA A 325 11.09 2.53 -2.78
N MET A 326 11.20 1.66 -3.78
CA MET A 326 12.28 1.66 -4.76
C MET A 326 11.75 2.00 -6.14
N PHE A 327 12.60 2.58 -6.97
CA PHE A 327 12.30 2.83 -8.38
C PHE A 327 13.39 2.25 -9.27
N GLN A 328 13.03 1.96 -10.52
CA GLN A 328 13.94 1.55 -11.58
C GLN A 328 13.49 2.14 -12.92
N PHE A 329 14.40 2.83 -13.59
CA PHE A 329 14.32 3.13 -15.01
C PHE A 329 14.79 1.90 -15.79
N GLN A 330 13.89 1.29 -16.55
CA GLN A 330 14.19 0.10 -17.34
C GLN A 330 13.80 0.33 -18.81
N PRO A 331 14.48 -0.30 -19.77
CA PRO A 331 14.02 -0.31 -21.16
C PRO A 331 12.57 -0.79 -21.23
N LEU A 332 11.81 -0.26 -22.19
CA LEU A 332 10.59 -0.91 -22.63
C LEU A 332 10.97 -2.30 -23.14
N ASP A 333 10.20 -3.33 -22.79
CA ASP A 333 10.48 -4.75 -23.14
C ASP A 333 10.53 -5.02 -24.67
N ASP A 334 10.42 -3.98 -25.51
CA ASP A 334 10.58 -4.01 -26.96
C ASP A 334 12.05 -4.13 -27.42
N ALA A 335 13.01 -4.15 -26.50
CA ALA A 335 14.39 -4.51 -26.82
C ALA A 335 14.52 -6.04 -26.94
N HIS A 336 13.96 -6.61 -28.01
CA HIS A 336 14.42 -7.93 -28.47
C HIS A 336 15.93 -7.86 -28.67
N HIS A 337 16.67 -8.67 -27.93
CA HIS A 337 17.94 -9.22 -28.36
C HIS A 337 17.77 -9.85 -29.75
N PRO A 338 18.52 -9.41 -30.77
CA PRO A 338 18.99 -10.31 -31.81
C PRO A 338 20.43 -10.66 -31.45
N ASP A 339 20.65 -11.61 -30.54
CA ASP A 339 22.01 -12.09 -30.32
C ASP A 339 22.41 -13.07 -31.43
N LEU A 340 23.24 -12.53 -32.34
CA LEU A 340 24.52 -13.09 -32.74
C LEU A 340 24.52 -14.51 -33.31
N ASP A 341 24.13 -14.64 -34.58
CA ASP A 341 24.91 -15.51 -35.46
C ASP A 341 26.09 -14.73 -36.03
N LYS A 342 27.26 -15.04 -35.46
CA LYS A 342 28.57 -14.71 -36.03
C LYS A 342 28.73 -15.44 -37.36
N VAL A 343 28.78 -14.72 -38.47
CA VAL A 343 29.67 -15.12 -39.58
C VAL A 343 30.39 -13.89 -40.12
N ALA A 344 31.71 -14.05 -40.21
CA ALA A 344 32.70 -13.04 -40.50
C ALA A 344 32.62 -12.47 -41.94
N PHE A 345 33.22 -11.29 -42.06
CA PHE A 345 33.58 -10.58 -43.27
C PHE A 345 34.18 -11.48 -44.37
N GLY A 346 33.65 -11.33 -45.59
CA GLY A 346 34.29 -11.72 -46.84
C GLY A 346 33.84 -10.76 -47.94
N ALA A 347 34.68 -9.77 -48.24
CA ALA A 347 34.45 -8.78 -49.28
C ALA A 347 34.60 -9.38 -50.68
N VAL A 348 33.70 -9.04 -51.61
CA VAL A 348 34.01 -8.90 -53.05
C VAL A 348 33.16 -7.78 -53.66
N THR A 349 33.83 -6.92 -54.40
CA THR A 349 33.36 -5.74 -55.14
C THR A 349 32.69 -6.12 -56.46
N GLY A 350 31.68 -5.36 -56.92
CA GLY A 350 31.19 -5.47 -58.30
C GLY A 350 29.86 -4.76 -58.59
N ASN A 351 29.90 -3.82 -59.53
CA ASN A 351 28.80 -2.95 -60.01
C ASN A 351 27.72 -3.70 -60.85
N PRO A 352 26.55 -3.09 -61.12
CA PRO A 352 25.35 -3.77 -61.60
C PRO A 352 25.27 -3.86 -63.13
N ARG A 353 24.77 -4.98 -63.69
CA ARG A 353 23.88 -5.08 -64.87
C ARG A 353 23.65 -6.54 -65.31
N TYR A 354 22.42 -6.77 -65.79
CA TYR A 354 21.85 -7.95 -66.47
C TYR A 354 21.20 -9.07 -65.62
N SER A 355 19.90 -9.17 -65.83
CA SER A 355 18.93 -10.24 -65.58
C SER A 355 19.25 -11.55 -66.30
N VAL A 356 18.90 -12.72 -65.72
CA VAL A 356 18.13 -13.85 -66.32
C VAL A 356 17.88 -14.96 -65.27
N ILE A 357 16.59 -15.18 -64.94
CA ILE A 357 15.82 -16.43 -64.76
C ILE A 357 16.40 -17.62 -63.96
N GLY A 358 15.70 -17.96 -62.88
CA GLY A 358 15.62 -19.30 -62.26
C GLY A 358 14.91 -19.26 -60.89
N PRO A 359 13.81 -20.00 -60.66
CA PRO A 359 13.03 -19.89 -59.44
C PRO A 359 13.69 -20.69 -58.32
N ALA A 360 14.47 -20.03 -57.47
CA ALA A 360 14.78 -20.57 -56.16
C ALA A 360 13.63 -20.18 -55.23
N VAL A 361 12.85 -21.19 -54.82
CA VAL A 361 11.82 -21.13 -53.78
C VAL A 361 12.52 -20.70 -52.49
N SER A 362 12.69 -19.40 -52.31
CA SER A 362 13.02 -18.82 -51.02
C SER A 362 11.72 -18.86 -50.21
N ALA A 363 11.76 -19.58 -49.10
CA ALA A 363 10.70 -19.58 -48.11
C ALA A 363 10.52 -18.15 -47.58
N THR A 364 9.69 -17.37 -48.27
CA THR A 364 9.09 -16.16 -47.73
C THR A 364 8.11 -16.62 -46.65
N THR A 365 8.57 -16.72 -45.41
CA THR A 365 7.68 -16.48 -44.27
C THR A 365 7.09 -15.09 -44.49
N SER A 366 5.83 -15.01 -44.95
CA SER A 366 5.12 -13.74 -45.00
C SER A 366 5.00 -13.27 -43.56
N SER A 367 5.81 -12.29 -43.13
CA SER A 367 5.65 -11.68 -41.81
C SER A 367 4.27 -11.02 -41.78
N CYS A 368 3.39 -11.60 -40.97
CA CYS A 368 2.03 -11.12 -40.68
C CYS A 368 1.96 -10.48 -39.28
N ASP A 369 3.13 -10.12 -38.74
CA ASP A 369 3.23 -9.51 -37.42
C ASP A 369 2.71 -8.07 -37.47
N MET A 370 1.86 -7.72 -36.52
CA MET A 370 1.19 -6.42 -36.46
C MET A 370 1.27 -5.86 -35.05
N ILE A 371 1.49 -4.54 -34.95
CA ILE A 371 1.45 -3.78 -33.70
C ILE A 371 0.26 -2.82 -33.76
N TYR A 372 -0.62 -2.92 -32.78
CA TYR A 372 -1.77 -2.04 -32.60
C TYR A 372 -1.51 -1.12 -31.42
N ASN A 373 -1.45 0.19 -31.67
CA ASN A 373 -1.12 1.18 -30.65
C ASN A 373 -2.32 2.09 -30.36
N SER A 374 -2.69 2.22 -29.09
CA SER A 374 -3.82 3.04 -28.67
C SER A 374 -3.63 4.54 -28.91
N ASP A 375 -2.41 5.01 -29.14
CA ASP A 375 -2.11 6.39 -29.55
C ASP A 375 -2.66 6.69 -30.95
N THR A 376 -2.81 5.67 -31.80
CA THR A 376 -3.31 5.80 -33.17
C THR A 376 -4.81 5.53 -33.25
N THR A 377 -5.26 4.40 -32.69
CA THR A 377 -6.66 3.96 -32.76
C THR A 377 -7.03 3.23 -31.49
N LYS A 378 -8.14 3.64 -30.85
CA LYS A 378 -8.66 2.98 -29.65
C LYS A 378 -9.43 1.69 -29.93
N THR A 379 -9.87 1.48 -31.17
CA THR A 379 -10.61 0.28 -31.57
C THR A 379 -10.21 -0.15 -32.97
N GLY A 380 -10.42 -1.43 -33.30
CA GLY A 380 -10.17 -1.92 -34.64
C GLY A 380 -10.51 -3.39 -34.81
N ILE A 381 -10.04 -3.97 -35.92
CA ILE A 381 -10.28 -5.36 -36.29
C ILE A 381 -8.92 -6.05 -36.45
N VAL A 382 -8.82 -7.27 -35.93
CA VAL A 382 -7.71 -8.19 -36.16
C VAL A 382 -8.23 -9.44 -36.86
N THR A 383 -7.49 -9.91 -37.86
CA THR A 383 -7.85 -11.10 -38.64
C THR A 383 -6.64 -11.96 -38.88
N SER A 384 -6.85 -13.26 -39.01
CA SER A 384 -5.83 -14.18 -39.54
C SER A 384 -5.42 -13.80 -40.98
N PRO A 385 -4.22 -14.20 -41.43
CA PRO A 385 -3.76 -13.91 -42.78
C PRO A 385 -4.69 -14.51 -43.83
N GLY A 386 -5.07 -13.70 -44.82
CA GLY A 386 -5.92 -14.14 -45.93
C GLY A 386 -7.43 -14.18 -45.65
N TYR A 387 -7.86 -13.91 -44.40
CA TYR A 387 -9.28 -13.88 -44.04
C TYR A 387 -10.10 -12.98 -44.99
N PRO A 388 -11.30 -13.40 -45.47
CA PRO A 388 -12.05 -14.60 -45.07
C PRO A 388 -11.68 -15.88 -45.81
N ASN A 389 -10.65 -15.87 -46.66
CA ASN A 389 -10.14 -17.06 -47.32
C ASN A 389 -9.31 -17.91 -46.33
N PRO A 390 -9.11 -19.22 -46.61
CA PRO A 390 -8.29 -20.06 -45.76
C PRO A 390 -6.89 -19.51 -45.56
N TYR A 391 -6.40 -19.57 -44.32
CA TYR A 391 -5.06 -19.13 -43.97
C TYR A 391 -3.99 -20.08 -44.55
N GLN A 392 -2.78 -19.58 -44.72
CA GLN A 392 -1.67 -20.34 -45.30
C GLN A 392 -1.09 -21.35 -44.30
N ALA A 393 -0.58 -22.47 -44.83
CA ALA A 393 0.18 -23.43 -44.02
C ALA A 393 1.47 -22.80 -43.49
N ARG A 394 1.87 -23.19 -42.28
CA ARG A 394 3.03 -22.67 -41.54
C ARG A 394 2.98 -21.16 -41.31
N ALA A 395 1.77 -20.60 -41.24
CA ALA A 395 1.60 -19.20 -40.83
C ALA A 395 1.98 -19.05 -39.36
N HIS A 396 2.77 -18.02 -39.07
CA HIS A 396 3.12 -17.63 -37.71
C HIS A 396 3.00 -16.11 -37.62
N CYS A 397 2.03 -15.64 -36.85
CA CYS A 397 1.71 -14.22 -36.75
C CYS A 397 1.60 -13.79 -35.29
N ARG A 398 2.20 -12.66 -34.98
CA ARG A 398 2.10 -12.00 -33.68
C ARG A 398 1.29 -10.70 -33.81
N TYR A 399 0.26 -10.56 -33.00
CA TYR A 399 -0.56 -9.35 -32.91
C TYR A 399 -0.36 -8.73 -31.54
N ASP A 400 0.45 -7.68 -31.48
CA ASP A 400 0.82 -7.00 -30.25
C ASP A 400 -0.05 -5.75 -30.03
N PHE A 401 -0.83 -5.75 -28.95
CA PHE A 401 -1.70 -4.65 -28.58
C PHE A 401 -1.05 -3.84 -27.46
N GLN A 402 -0.83 -2.55 -27.71
CA GLN A 402 -0.10 -1.65 -26.84
C GLN A 402 -0.95 -0.41 -26.49
N GLY A 403 -1.49 -0.43 -25.27
CA GLY A 403 -2.26 0.65 -24.65
C GLY A 403 -1.41 1.56 -23.75
N ARG A 404 -2.07 2.54 -23.12
CA ARG A 404 -1.47 3.53 -22.21
C ARG A 404 -2.24 3.60 -20.89
N GLY A 405 -1.55 3.97 -19.81
CA GLY A 405 -2.18 4.25 -18.51
C GLY A 405 -3.10 3.13 -18.02
N LYS A 406 -4.38 3.51 -17.84
CA LYS A 406 -5.45 2.65 -17.32
C LYS A 406 -6.08 1.72 -18.37
N GLU A 407 -5.67 1.85 -19.63
CA GLU A 407 -6.28 1.08 -20.71
C GLU A 407 -6.02 -0.39 -20.55
N ARG A 408 -7.02 -1.17 -20.94
CA ARG A 408 -6.99 -2.62 -21.07
C ARG A 408 -7.37 -2.98 -22.48
N VAL A 409 -6.73 -4.00 -23.01
CA VAL A 409 -7.05 -4.55 -24.32
C VAL A 409 -8.18 -5.54 -24.14
N GLN A 410 -9.35 -5.24 -24.70
CA GLN A 410 -10.44 -6.19 -24.83
C GLN A 410 -10.50 -6.72 -26.26
N VAL A 411 -10.53 -8.05 -26.42
CA VAL A 411 -10.67 -8.72 -27.72
C VAL A 411 -11.95 -9.53 -27.73
N VAL A 412 -12.82 -9.28 -28.71
CA VAL A 412 -14.09 -9.96 -28.90
C VAL A 412 -14.10 -10.65 -30.26
N PHE A 413 -14.19 -11.97 -30.26
CA PHE A 413 -14.20 -12.77 -31.48
C PHE A 413 -15.55 -12.71 -32.17
N GLN A 414 -15.54 -12.53 -33.49
CA GLN A 414 -16.72 -12.50 -34.36
C GLN A 414 -16.83 -13.77 -35.22
N ASP A 415 -15.70 -14.36 -35.59
CA ASP A 415 -15.59 -15.57 -36.38
C ASP A 415 -14.33 -16.33 -35.96
N PHE A 416 -14.42 -17.66 -35.86
CA PHE A 416 -13.32 -18.51 -35.44
C PHE A 416 -13.43 -19.91 -36.05
N ASN A 417 -12.48 -20.26 -36.91
CA ASN A 417 -12.40 -21.55 -37.59
C ASN A 417 -10.95 -21.88 -37.90
N LEU A 418 -10.31 -22.56 -36.95
CA LEU A 418 -8.98 -23.14 -37.07
C LEU A 418 -9.09 -24.65 -37.30
N TYR A 419 -8.14 -25.20 -38.03
CA TYR A 419 -8.07 -26.63 -38.30
C TYR A 419 -7.76 -27.42 -37.03
N HIS A 420 -8.59 -28.43 -36.76
CA HIS A 420 -8.46 -29.29 -35.59
C HIS A 420 -8.91 -30.70 -35.96
N GLN A 421 -8.09 -31.71 -35.69
CA GLN A 421 -8.34 -33.10 -36.10
C GLN A 421 -9.17 -33.90 -35.10
N THR A 422 -9.12 -33.53 -33.83
CA THR A 422 -9.86 -34.22 -32.76
C THR A 422 -11.16 -33.48 -32.48
N ASP A 423 -12.14 -34.18 -31.91
CA ASP A 423 -13.41 -33.57 -31.50
C ASP A 423 -13.32 -32.91 -30.10
N ASP A 424 -12.15 -32.92 -29.44
CA ASP A 424 -11.97 -32.28 -28.12
C ASP A 424 -11.49 -30.82 -28.27
N PRO A 425 -12.36 -29.82 -28.10
CA PRO A 425 -12.03 -28.42 -28.31
C PRO A 425 -11.02 -27.83 -27.30
N LYS A 426 -10.60 -28.58 -26.27
CA LYS A 426 -9.71 -28.09 -25.22
C LYS A 426 -8.23 -28.44 -25.41
N GLU A 427 -7.89 -29.37 -26.29
CA GLU A 427 -6.51 -29.81 -26.49
C GLU A 427 -5.89 -29.20 -27.74
N CYS A 428 -5.38 -27.97 -27.61
CA CYS A 428 -4.81 -27.22 -28.72
C CYS A 428 -3.30 -27.44 -28.93
N ASP A 429 -2.74 -28.54 -28.43
CA ASP A 429 -1.32 -28.85 -28.54
C ASP A 429 -0.96 -29.48 -29.89
N GLY A 430 0.02 -28.90 -30.59
CA GLY A 430 0.51 -29.43 -31.88
C GLY A 430 -0.42 -29.22 -33.08
N VAL A 431 -1.52 -28.50 -32.90
CA VAL A 431 -2.53 -28.17 -33.92
C VAL A 431 -2.54 -26.67 -34.23
N ASP A 432 -3.38 -26.27 -35.19
CA ASP A 432 -3.53 -24.86 -35.52
C ASP A 432 -4.24 -24.12 -34.38
N SER A 433 -3.55 -23.13 -33.82
CA SER A 433 -3.96 -22.50 -32.56
C SER A 433 -3.73 -21.00 -32.56
N LEU A 434 -4.57 -20.31 -31.79
CA LEU A 434 -4.40 -18.91 -31.40
C LEU A 434 -4.19 -18.87 -29.89
N VAL A 435 -3.05 -18.38 -29.45
CA VAL A 435 -2.71 -18.30 -28.02
C VAL A 435 -2.71 -16.85 -27.57
N ALA A 436 -3.34 -16.57 -26.43
CA ALA A 436 -3.38 -15.24 -25.84
C ALA A 436 -2.43 -15.16 -24.63
N PHE A 437 -1.67 -14.07 -24.56
CA PHE A 437 -0.72 -13.79 -23.48
C PHE A 437 -0.91 -12.40 -22.90
N VAL A 438 -0.62 -12.30 -21.59
CA VAL A 438 -0.61 -11.06 -20.81
C VAL A 438 0.71 -10.92 -20.06
N HIS A 439 0.95 -9.75 -19.48
CA HIS A 439 2.12 -9.50 -18.65
C HIS A 439 1.73 -9.37 -17.18
N ILE A 440 2.18 -10.30 -16.35
CA ILE A 440 1.99 -10.30 -14.89
C ILE A 440 3.37 -10.26 -14.24
N ASP A 441 3.63 -9.29 -13.37
CA ASP A 441 4.93 -9.08 -12.71
C ASP A 441 6.14 -9.09 -13.67
N GLY A 442 5.95 -8.47 -14.85
CA GLY A 442 6.98 -8.41 -15.89
C GLY A 442 7.22 -9.72 -16.65
N LYS A 443 6.46 -10.78 -16.37
CA LYS A 443 6.53 -12.07 -17.07
C LYS A 443 5.35 -12.23 -18.03
N MET A 444 5.61 -12.91 -19.13
CA MET A 444 4.59 -13.30 -20.10
C MET A 444 3.85 -14.54 -19.61
N GLU A 445 2.58 -14.37 -19.30
CA GLU A 445 1.70 -15.44 -18.82
C GLU A 445 0.64 -15.78 -19.87
N LYS A 446 0.36 -17.07 -20.03
CA LYS A 446 -0.68 -17.55 -20.96
C LYS A 446 -2.06 -17.34 -20.31
N ILE A 447 -2.96 -16.68 -21.03
CA ILE A 447 -4.39 -16.67 -20.68
C ILE A 447 -4.97 -18.03 -21.05
N ASP A 448 -5.03 -18.31 -22.35
CA ASP A 448 -5.62 -19.54 -22.88
C ASP A 448 -5.13 -19.83 -24.32
N SER A 449 -5.45 -21.03 -24.84
CA SER A 449 -5.18 -21.48 -26.21
C SER A 449 -6.48 -21.87 -26.90
N PHE A 450 -6.71 -21.33 -28.09
CA PHE A 450 -7.94 -21.53 -28.86
C PHE A 450 -7.67 -22.29 -30.16
N CYS A 451 -8.50 -23.28 -30.46
CA CYS A 451 -8.43 -24.07 -31.69
C CYS A 451 -9.84 -24.57 -32.09
N GLY A 452 -9.95 -25.17 -33.27
CA GLY A 452 -11.22 -25.68 -33.79
C GLY A 452 -12.20 -24.58 -34.21
N THR A 453 -13.50 -24.82 -34.00
CA THR A 453 -14.59 -23.97 -34.49
C THR A 453 -15.43 -23.30 -33.39
N THR A 454 -15.12 -23.61 -32.12
CA THR A 454 -15.78 -22.97 -30.99
C THR A 454 -15.34 -21.52 -30.91
N LEU A 455 -16.30 -20.60 -30.90
CA LEU A 455 -16.01 -19.17 -30.76
C LEU A 455 -15.43 -18.90 -29.36
N PRO A 456 -14.22 -18.32 -29.25
CA PRO A 456 -13.65 -17.99 -27.95
C PRO A 456 -14.46 -16.95 -27.20
N THR A 457 -14.44 -17.02 -25.88
CA THR A 457 -15.01 -15.98 -25.01
C THR A 457 -14.23 -14.66 -25.15
N PRO A 458 -14.84 -13.51 -24.79
CA PRO A 458 -14.12 -12.24 -24.77
C PRO A 458 -12.87 -12.31 -23.88
N LEU A 459 -11.78 -11.71 -24.32
CA LEU A 459 -10.53 -11.64 -23.56
C LEU A 459 -10.28 -10.21 -23.09
N MET A 460 -9.69 -10.06 -21.91
CA MET A 460 -9.24 -8.77 -21.40
C MET A 460 -7.89 -8.90 -20.71
N SER A 461 -7.00 -7.95 -20.98
CA SER A 461 -5.71 -7.89 -20.29
C SER A 461 -5.80 -7.31 -18.87
N ASN A 462 -4.92 -7.80 -18.00
CA ASN A 462 -4.66 -7.26 -16.66
C ASN A 462 -3.88 -5.93 -16.67
N GLY A 463 -3.53 -5.41 -17.85
CA GLY A 463 -2.95 -4.07 -18.01
C GLY A 463 -3.04 -3.59 -19.45
N PRO A 464 -2.14 -2.70 -19.88
CA PRO A 464 -2.20 -2.06 -21.19
C PRO A 464 -1.67 -2.93 -22.34
N ARG A 465 -1.20 -4.15 -22.08
CA ARG A 465 -0.64 -5.03 -23.11
C ARG A 465 -1.37 -6.36 -23.21
N LEU A 466 -1.54 -6.82 -24.44
CA LEU A 466 -2.02 -8.16 -24.77
C LEU A 466 -1.31 -8.63 -26.04
N LEU A 467 -0.88 -9.89 -26.09
CA LEU A 467 -0.31 -10.50 -27.29
C LEU A 467 -1.21 -11.65 -27.73
N LEU A 468 -1.57 -11.67 -29.01
CA LEU A 468 -2.13 -12.86 -29.65
C LEU A 468 -1.07 -13.47 -30.57
N GLU A 469 -0.87 -14.77 -30.46
CA GLU A 469 0.06 -15.53 -31.30
C GLU A 469 -0.70 -16.62 -32.06
N PHE A 470 -0.75 -16.47 -33.38
CA PHE A 470 -1.38 -17.45 -34.27
C PHE A 470 -0.33 -18.38 -34.86
N ARG A 471 -0.56 -19.69 -34.76
CA ARG A 471 0.26 -20.75 -35.35
C ARG A 471 -0.63 -21.65 -36.22
N GLY A 472 -0.54 -21.50 -37.54
CA GLY A 472 -1.19 -22.39 -38.50
C GLY A 472 -0.20 -23.46 -38.97
N VAL A 473 -0.01 -24.53 -38.20
CA VAL A 473 0.98 -25.59 -38.49
C VAL A 473 0.60 -26.39 -39.74
N THR A 474 -0.69 -26.65 -39.93
CA THR A 474 -1.24 -27.50 -40.99
C THR A 474 -1.89 -26.69 -42.10
N SER A 475 -1.83 -27.16 -43.35
CA SER A 475 -2.63 -26.58 -44.45
C SER A 475 -4.06 -27.11 -44.40
N SER A 476 -5.03 -26.22 -44.21
CA SER A 476 -6.44 -26.52 -44.41
C SER A 476 -6.98 -25.73 -45.61
N ARG A 477 -7.78 -26.41 -46.45
CA ARG A 477 -8.50 -25.75 -47.57
C ARG A 477 -9.83 -25.15 -47.16
N TYR A 478 -10.27 -25.37 -45.92
CA TYR A 478 -11.62 -25.03 -45.46
C TYR A 478 -11.62 -24.13 -44.22
N SER A 479 -10.52 -24.07 -43.48
CA SER A 479 -10.42 -23.30 -42.24
C SER A 479 -10.14 -21.84 -42.56
N LYS A 480 -11.14 -20.98 -42.39
CA LYS A 480 -11.10 -19.56 -42.77
C LYS A 480 -10.21 -18.71 -41.86
N GLY A 481 -9.86 -19.23 -40.68
CA GLY A 481 -9.11 -18.50 -39.67
C GLY A 481 -10.03 -17.76 -38.70
N PHE A 482 -9.66 -16.56 -38.28
CA PHE A 482 -10.41 -15.81 -37.28
C PHE A 482 -10.58 -14.34 -37.65
N LYS A 483 -11.62 -13.74 -37.09
CA LYS A 483 -11.86 -12.29 -37.08
C LYS A 483 -12.30 -11.89 -35.69
N ALA A 484 -11.64 -10.88 -35.12
CA ALA A 484 -11.99 -10.30 -33.84
C ALA A 484 -11.94 -8.78 -33.90
N THR A 485 -12.72 -8.13 -33.04
CA THR A 485 -12.61 -6.70 -32.77
C THR A 485 -11.81 -6.50 -31.49
N TYR A 486 -10.88 -5.54 -31.52
CA TYR A 486 -10.16 -5.13 -30.32
C TYR A 486 -10.58 -3.72 -29.90
N SER A 487 -10.49 -3.44 -28.60
CA SER A 487 -10.65 -2.11 -28.04
C SER A 487 -9.68 -1.88 -26.88
N PHE A 488 -9.17 -0.67 -26.77
CA PHE A 488 -8.46 -0.16 -25.60
C PHE A 488 -9.49 0.55 -24.71
N THR A 489 -9.83 -0.06 -23.58
CA THR A 489 -10.90 0.41 -22.70
C THR A 489 -10.41 0.64 -21.28
N GLU A 490 -10.96 1.65 -20.62
CA GLU A 490 -10.67 1.97 -19.22
C GLU A 490 -11.77 1.48 -18.26
N ASN A 491 -12.94 1.08 -18.79
CA ASN A 491 -14.11 0.71 -17.99
C ASN A 491 -14.20 -0.79 -17.67
N PHE A 492 -13.14 -1.57 -17.91
CA PHE A 492 -13.11 -3.02 -17.63
C PHE A 492 -14.21 -3.81 -18.39
N GLY A 493 -14.78 -3.25 -19.45
CA GLY A 493 -15.94 -3.84 -20.14
C GLY A 493 -17.28 -3.68 -19.39
N ILE A 494 -17.29 -2.97 -18.26
CA ILE A 494 -18.48 -2.71 -17.44
C ILE A 494 -19.15 -1.43 -17.96
N THR A 495 -20.41 -1.56 -18.37
CA THR A 495 -21.19 -0.47 -18.98
C THR A 495 -22.27 0.09 -18.07
N THR A 496 -22.41 -0.46 -16.85
CA THR A 496 -23.39 -0.03 -15.85
C THR A 496 -22.73 0.67 -14.68
N GLY A 497 -23.49 1.55 -14.02
CA GLY A 497 -22.99 2.39 -12.94
C GLY A 497 -22.07 3.52 -13.44
N ARG A 498 -21.76 4.45 -12.55
CA ARG A 498 -20.86 5.57 -12.84
C ARG A 498 -19.44 5.19 -12.41
N GLN A 499 -18.51 5.10 -13.36
CA GLN A 499 -17.11 4.81 -13.05
C GLN A 499 -16.45 5.99 -12.30
N LEU A 500 -15.67 5.69 -11.26
CA LEU A 500 -14.91 6.68 -10.50
C LEU A 500 -13.49 6.83 -11.09
N PRO A 501 -13.13 7.99 -11.65
CA PRO A 501 -11.83 8.20 -12.28
C PRO A 501 -10.67 8.23 -11.29
N GLU A 502 -10.94 8.44 -10.00
CA GLU A 502 -9.93 8.39 -8.95
C GLU A 502 -9.41 6.96 -8.69
N TYR A 503 -10.15 5.92 -9.10
CA TYR A 503 -9.80 4.52 -8.84
C TYR A 503 -9.32 3.81 -10.11
N PRO A 504 -8.52 2.74 -9.98
CA PRO A 504 -8.27 1.82 -11.08
C PRO A 504 -9.59 1.20 -11.55
N CYS A 505 -10.35 0.58 -10.65
CA CYS A 505 -11.64 -0.04 -10.95
C CYS A 505 -12.66 0.22 -9.83
N ALA A 506 -13.57 1.17 -10.05
CA ALA A 506 -14.68 1.38 -9.13
C ALA A 506 -15.91 1.97 -9.83
N PHE A 507 -17.09 1.49 -9.44
CA PHE A 507 -18.38 1.88 -10.01
C PHE A 507 -19.37 2.24 -8.90
N VAL A 508 -20.11 3.33 -9.11
CA VAL A 508 -21.13 3.83 -8.18
C VAL A 508 -22.52 3.63 -8.75
N PHE A 509 -23.43 3.14 -7.92
CA PHE A 509 -24.86 2.98 -8.17
C PHE A 509 -25.61 3.75 -7.10
N ASN A 510 -26.44 4.71 -7.52
CA ASN A 510 -27.16 5.59 -6.61
C ASN A 510 -28.67 5.40 -6.80
N SER A 511 -29.40 5.17 -5.71
CA SER A 511 -30.85 4.99 -5.75
C SER A 511 -31.57 6.23 -6.31
N ASN A 512 -30.98 7.43 -6.14
CA ASN A 512 -31.51 8.67 -6.74
C ASN A 512 -31.47 8.69 -8.27
N GLU A 513 -30.60 7.89 -8.89
CA GLU A 513 -30.47 7.79 -10.35
C GLU A 513 -31.30 6.63 -10.87
N THR A 514 -31.10 5.44 -10.28
CA THR A 514 -31.78 4.20 -10.67
C THR A 514 -32.01 3.30 -9.45
N ARG A 515 -33.27 2.93 -9.19
CA ARG A 515 -33.62 2.04 -8.06
C ARG A 515 -33.31 0.56 -8.31
N ASN A 516 -33.07 0.15 -9.54
CA ASN A 516 -32.66 -1.21 -9.88
C ASN A 516 -31.79 -1.25 -11.13
N GLY A 517 -31.13 -2.37 -11.37
CA GLY A 517 -30.31 -2.58 -12.56
C GLY A 517 -29.45 -3.83 -12.46
N THR A 518 -28.40 -3.89 -13.27
CA THR A 518 -27.44 -4.99 -13.29
C THR A 518 -26.01 -4.51 -13.14
N PHE A 519 -25.14 -5.38 -12.66
CA PHE A 519 -23.70 -5.19 -12.61
C PHE A 519 -23.01 -6.55 -12.79
N ALA A 520 -21.80 -6.54 -13.31
CA ALA A 520 -21.06 -7.74 -13.64
C ALA A 520 -19.58 -7.57 -13.33
N SER A 521 -18.86 -8.68 -13.22
CA SER A 521 -17.41 -8.68 -13.13
C SER A 521 -16.77 -8.05 -14.38
N PRO A 522 -15.52 -7.59 -14.28
CA PRO A 522 -14.74 -7.18 -15.44
C PRO A 522 -14.82 -8.21 -16.57
N ASN A 523 -14.93 -7.72 -17.81
CA ASN A 523 -14.96 -8.50 -19.05
C ASN A 523 -16.07 -9.56 -19.18
N TYR A 524 -17.05 -9.64 -18.27
CA TYR A 524 -18.16 -10.60 -18.38
C TYR A 524 -18.89 -10.46 -19.74
N PRO A 525 -19.23 -11.57 -20.45
CA PRO A 525 -19.17 -12.98 -20.05
C PRO A 525 -17.83 -13.69 -20.39
N GLY A 526 -16.76 -12.93 -20.60
CA GLY A 526 -15.41 -13.44 -20.79
C GLY A 526 -14.65 -13.65 -19.49
N PHE A 527 -13.41 -14.14 -19.61
CA PHE A 527 -12.53 -14.29 -18.45
C PHE A 527 -12.24 -12.93 -17.84
N TYR A 528 -12.44 -12.80 -16.52
CA TYR A 528 -12.01 -11.59 -15.84
C TYR A 528 -10.47 -11.49 -15.86
N PRO A 529 -9.89 -10.27 -15.85
CA PRO A 529 -8.46 -10.11 -15.79
C PRO A 529 -7.91 -10.52 -14.42
N ARG A 530 -6.74 -11.17 -14.44
CA ARG A 530 -5.91 -11.45 -13.25
C ARG A 530 -5.41 -10.15 -12.60
N ASP A 531 -4.97 -10.24 -11.34
CA ASP A 531 -4.50 -9.12 -10.50
C ASP A 531 -5.40 -7.89 -10.53
N THR A 532 -6.71 -8.13 -10.47
CA THR A 532 -7.72 -7.09 -10.57
C THR A 532 -8.52 -6.98 -9.30
N GLU A 533 -8.58 -5.78 -8.74
CA GLU A 533 -9.45 -5.43 -7.62
C GLU A 533 -10.45 -4.36 -8.06
N CYS A 534 -11.74 -4.69 -8.00
CA CYS A 534 -12.85 -3.86 -8.45
C CYS A 534 -13.87 -3.64 -7.34
N TYR A 535 -14.28 -2.39 -7.17
CA TYR A 535 -15.27 -2.00 -6.16
C TYR A 535 -16.60 -1.57 -6.80
N TYR A 536 -17.71 -2.04 -6.24
CA TYR A 536 -19.06 -1.60 -6.60
C TYR A 536 -19.71 -1.00 -5.36
N PHE A 537 -20.09 0.27 -5.44
CA PHE A 537 -20.64 1.04 -4.33
C PHE A 537 -22.11 1.34 -4.57
N PHE A 538 -22.97 0.82 -3.72
CA PHE A 538 -24.41 1.05 -3.76
C PHE A 538 -24.79 2.06 -2.67
N HIS A 539 -25.39 3.18 -3.09
CA HIS A 539 -25.82 4.26 -2.22
C HIS A 539 -27.33 4.44 -2.28
N GLY A 540 -28.01 3.95 -1.26
CA GLY A 540 -29.44 4.15 -1.01
C GLY A 540 -29.74 5.39 -0.17
N GLN A 541 -31.02 5.72 -0.11
CA GLN A 541 -31.62 6.71 0.78
C GLN A 541 -31.67 6.22 2.24
N PRO A 542 -31.90 7.11 3.24
CA PRO A 542 -31.83 6.77 4.66
C PRO A 542 -32.58 5.51 5.09
N ASP A 543 -33.73 5.24 4.46
CA ASP A 543 -34.63 4.13 4.80
C ASP A 543 -34.61 3.03 3.73
N GLU A 544 -33.56 2.97 2.91
CA GLU A 544 -33.40 1.93 1.89
C GLU A 544 -32.37 0.87 2.31
N ARG A 545 -32.52 -0.32 1.74
CA ARG A 545 -31.55 -1.41 1.74
C ARG A 545 -31.29 -1.87 0.31
N VAL A 546 -30.10 -2.40 0.09
CA VAL A 546 -29.66 -2.98 -1.18
C VAL A 546 -29.86 -4.49 -1.13
N HIS A 547 -30.63 -5.00 -2.08
CA HIS A 547 -30.76 -6.43 -2.35
C HIS A 547 -30.03 -6.75 -3.65
N LEU A 548 -29.13 -7.73 -3.61
CA LEU A 548 -28.36 -8.20 -4.76
C LEU A 548 -28.75 -9.65 -5.06
N HIS A 549 -29.01 -9.93 -6.33
CA HIS A 549 -29.29 -11.28 -6.83
C HIS A 549 -28.25 -11.67 -7.88
N PHE A 550 -27.40 -12.64 -7.56
CA PHE A 550 -26.40 -13.17 -8.47
C PHE A 550 -27.01 -14.27 -9.34
N ASN A 551 -27.28 -13.94 -10.61
CA ASN A 551 -27.85 -14.88 -11.58
C ASN A 551 -26.80 -15.77 -12.24
N TYR A 552 -25.51 -15.39 -12.17
CA TYR A 552 -24.39 -16.20 -12.65
C TYR A 552 -23.16 -15.95 -11.77
N PHE A 553 -22.45 -17.03 -11.41
CA PHE A 553 -21.26 -16.92 -10.56
C PHE A 553 -20.25 -18.05 -10.85
N ASP A 554 -19.10 -17.65 -11.38
CA ASP A 554 -17.95 -18.48 -11.69
C ASP A 554 -16.66 -17.68 -11.40
N VAL A 555 -16.26 -17.67 -10.14
CA VAL A 555 -15.03 -17.01 -9.67
C VAL A 555 -14.07 -18.09 -9.22
N GLU A 556 -12.82 -18.05 -9.65
CA GLU A 556 -11.84 -19.08 -9.30
C GLU A 556 -11.64 -19.17 -7.78
N GLY A 557 -11.52 -20.39 -7.27
CA GLY A 557 -11.16 -20.60 -5.88
C GLY A 557 -11.77 -21.83 -5.25
N VAL A 558 -11.33 -22.07 -4.02
CA VAL A 558 -11.75 -23.18 -3.19
C VAL A 558 -12.26 -22.63 -1.86
N LEU A 559 -13.44 -23.10 -1.44
CA LEU A 559 -14.02 -22.71 -0.15
C LEU A 559 -13.19 -23.29 1.02
N PRO A 560 -12.94 -22.51 2.08
CA PRO A 560 -13.29 -21.10 2.26
C PRO A 560 -12.33 -20.17 1.50
N CYS A 561 -12.88 -19.20 0.78
CA CYS A 561 -12.19 -18.29 -0.17
C CYS A 561 -11.29 -17.29 0.56
N GLU A 562 -10.22 -17.78 1.16
CA GLU A 562 -9.32 -17.04 2.04
C GLU A 562 -7.97 -16.80 1.38
N ALA A 563 -7.17 -15.91 1.99
CA ALA A 563 -5.81 -15.65 1.51
C ALA A 563 -4.96 -16.93 1.49
N VAL A 564 -5.22 -17.88 2.39
CA VAL A 564 -4.48 -19.16 2.49
C VAL A 564 -4.77 -20.09 1.32
N SER A 565 -6.00 -20.06 0.78
CA SER A 565 -6.35 -20.85 -0.40
C SER A 565 -5.93 -20.18 -1.70
N ALA A 566 -5.33 -18.99 -1.63
CA ALA A 566 -4.98 -18.14 -2.77
C ALA A 566 -6.15 -17.95 -3.75
N SER A 567 -7.39 -18.03 -3.27
CA SER A 567 -8.59 -17.98 -4.10
C SER A 567 -8.94 -16.55 -4.48
N ASP A 568 -9.47 -16.38 -5.68
CA ASP A 568 -10.20 -15.17 -6.02
C ASP A 568 -11.48 -15.10 -5.18
N PHE A 569 -12.03 -13.91 -5.00
CA PHE A 569 -13.24 -13.77 -4.19
C PHE A 569 -14.09 -12.56 -4.53
N VAL A 570 -15.37 -12.71 -4.19
CA VAL A 570 -16.31 -11.60 -4.00
C VAL A 570 -16.60 -11.46 -2.50
N GLU A 571 -16.41 -10.27 -1.96
CA GLU A 571 -16.76 -9.93 -0.57
C GLU A 571 -17.77 -8.78 -0.50
N PHE A 572 -18.56 -8.78 0.58
CA PHE A 572 -19.65 -7.84 0.80
C PHE A 572 -19.46 -7.06 2.10
N SER A 573 -19.88 -5.80 2.13
CA SER A 573 -19.74 -4.97 3.34
C SER A 573 -20.80 -3.88 3.45
N ASN A 574 -21.40 -3.73 4.64
CA ASN A 574 -22.25 -2.57 4.97
C ASN A 574 -21.43 -1.30 5.29
N TYR A 575 -20.09 -1.39 5.23
CA TYR A 575 -19.17 -0.33 5.58
C TYR A 575 -18.11 -0.17 4.50
N MET A 576 -17.43 0.98 4.50
CA MET A 576 -16.26 1.16 3.63
C MET A 576 -15.07 0.28 4.05
N GLY A 577 -15.02 -0.11 5.33
CA GLY A 577 -14.05 -1.08 5.86
C GLY A 577 -14.47 -2.55 5.66
N LYS A 578 -13.79 -3.45 6.36
CA LYS A 578 -14.15 -4.89 6.39
C LYS A 578 -15.39 -5.12 7.24
N ASP A 579 -16.40 -5.75 6.67
CA ASP A 579 -17.52 -6.32 7.41
C ASP A 579 -17.25 -7.82 7.63
N ARG A 580 -17.31 -8.28 8.89
CA ARG A 580 -17.10 -9.70 9.23
C ARG A 580 -18.40 -10.50 9.18
N LYS A 581 -19.54 -9.85 8.92
CA LYS A 581 -20.85 -10.49 8.83
C LYS A 581 -20.95 -11.41 7.61
N TYR A 582 -20.42 -10.97 6.46
CA TYR A 582 -20.52 -11.70 5.21
C TYR A 582 -19.28 -12.56 4.97
N SER A 583 -19.51 -13.80 4.53
CA SER A 583 -18.45 -14.67 4.01
C SER A 583 -17.98 -14.21 2.64
N ARG A 584 -16.77 -14.63 2.26
CA ARG A 584 -16.27 -14.52 0.89
C ARG A 584 -16.85 -15.62 0.02
N HIS A 585 -17.09 -15.30 -1.25
CA HIS A 585 -17.64 -16.22 -2.24
C HIS A 585 -16.65 -16.43 -3.40
N CYS A 586 -16.49 -17.68 -3.81
CA CYS A 586 -15.66 -18.17 -4.91
C CYS A 586 -16.15 -19.58 -5.30
N GLY A 587 -15.54 -20.15 -6.33
CA GLY A 587 -16.00 -21.33 -7.04
C GLY A 587 -17.16 -21.04 -8.00
N GLN A 588 -17.60 -22.10 -8.68
CA GLN A 588 -18.81 -22.06 -9.48
C GLN A 588 -20.03 -22.28 -8.58
N LEU A 589 -20.82 -21.24 -8.34
CA LEU A 589 -21.98 -21.28 -7.47
C LEU A 589 -23.28 -21.22 -8.27
N LYS A 590 -24.34 -21.84 -7.72
CA LYS A 590 -25.71 -21.57 -8.21
C LYS A 590 -26.12 -20.15 -7.85
N GLU A 591 -27.23 -19.69 -8.40
CA GLU A 591 -27.80 -18.39 -8.04
C GLU A 591 -28.00 -18.21 -6.54
N PHE A 592 -27.76 -17.00 -6.03
CA PHE A 592 -27.90 -16.65 -4.62
C PHE A 592 -28.14 -15.16 -4.42
N ASP A 593 -28.69 -14.81 -3.25
CA ASP A 593 -29.04 -13.45 -2.87
C ASP A 593 -28.18 -12.95 -1.70
N VAL A 594 -27.91 -11.66 -1.68
CA VAL A 594 -27.23 -10.97 -0.58
C VAL A 594 -27.90 -9.64 -0.30
N GLU A 595 -28.25 -9.41 0.97
CA GLU A 595 -28.90 -8.17 1.42
C GLU A 595 -28.02 -7.38 2.37
N SER A 596 -28.02 -6.06 2.18
CA SER A 596 -27.41 -5.10 3.09
C SER A 596 -28.31 -4.85 4.31
N ASP A 597 -27.72 -4.51 5.45
CA ASP A 597 -28.45 -4.06 6.65
C ASP A 597 -28.79 -2.56 6.63
N ARG A 598 -28.21 -1.81 5.70
CA ARG A 598 -28.23 -0.35 5.68
C ARG A 598 -28.29 0.16 4.24
N LYS A 599 -28.52 1.46 4.10
CA LYS A 599 -28.50 2.16 2.82
C LYS A 599 -27.23 2.02 1.97
N PHE A 600 -26.10 1.69 2.58
CA PHE A 600 -24.84 1.55 1.87
C PHE A 600 -24.44 0.09 1.78
N PHE A 601 -24.03 -0.33 0.59
CA PHE A 601 -23.47 -1.65 0.38
C PHE A 601 -22.29 -1.60 -0.57
N ARG A 602 -21.22 -2.32 -0.23
CA ARG A 602 -20.02 -2.45 -1.05
C ARG A 602 -19.84 -3.90 -1.45
N VAL A 603 -19.65 -4.13 -2.75
CA VAL A 603 -19.16 -5.40 -3.28
C VAL A 603 -17.72 -5.19 -3.73
N THR A 604 -16.81 -6.07 -3.31
CA THR A 604 -15.42 -6.07 -3.76
C THR A 604 -15.15 -7.39 -4.48
N PHE A 605 -14.71 -7.30 -5.73
CA PHE A 605 -14.16 -8.42 -6.48
C PHE A 605 -12.64 -8.32 -6.47
N LYS A 606 -11.94 -9.42 -6.16
CA LYS A 606 -10.48 -9.48 -6.18
C LYS A 606 -9.99 -10.78 -6.80
N SER A 607 -9.11 -10.66 -7.81
CA SER A 607 -8.40 -11.78 -8.45
C SER A 607 -6.90 -11.80 -8.14
N ASN A 608 -6.30 -12.97 -8.26
CA ASN A 608 -4.87 -13.26 -8.09
C ASN A 608 -4.12 -13.27 -9.44
N ASP A 609 -2.85 -13.71 -9.41
CA ASP A 609 -1.88 -13.72 -10.51
C ASP A 609 -1.96 -14.96 -11.44
N ARG A 610 -2.84 -15.93 -11.17
CA ARG A 610 -2.74 -17.28 -11.74
C ARG A 610 -3.90 -17.73 -12.58
N LEU A 611 -5.06 -17.93 -11.95
CA LEU A 611 -6.19 -18.61 -12.55
C LEU A 611 -7.35 -17.63 -12.62
N ASP A 612 -8.24 -17.85 -13.58
CA ASP A 612 -9.39 -17.01 -13.83
C ASP A 612 -10.62 -17.87 -14.14
N GLY A 613 -11.77 -17.22 -14.02
CA GLY A 613 -13.08 -17.77 -14.36
C GLY A 613 -13.85 -16.78 -15.23
N THR A 614 -15.05 -17.16 -15.64
CA THR A 614 -15.91 -16.29 -16.47
C THR A 614 -16.62 -15.20 -15.66
N GLY A 615 -16.45 -15.19 -14.34
CA GLY A 615 -16.85 -14.13 -13.44
C GLY A 615 -18.30 -14.21 -13.01
N PHE A 616 -18.94 -13.06 -12.82
CA PHE A 616 -20.31 -13.00 -12.32
C PHE A 616 -21.16 -11.99 -13.07
N ASN A 617 -22.46 -12.22 -13.03
CA ASN A 617 -23.48 -11.27 -13.43
C ASN A 617 -24.57 -11.26 -12.35
N ALA A 618 -24.99 -10.08 -11.97
CA ALA A 618 -25.91 -9.87 -10.88
C ALA A 618 -26.86 -8.70 -11.16
N SER A 619 -28.01 -8.74 -10.52
CA SER A 619 -28.98 -7.65 -10.47
C SER A 619 -29.01 -7.04 -9.08
N TYR A 620 -29.36 -5.76 -9.01
CA TYR A 620 -29.53 -5.04 -7.75
C TYR A 620 -30.87 -4.32 -7.72
N VAL A 621 -31.41 -4.16 -6.52
CA VAL A 621 -32.58 -3.31 -6.25
C VAL A 621 -32.42 -2.62 -4.89
N PHE A 622 -32.80 -1.34 -4.84
CA PHE A 622 -32.96 -0.59 -3.61
C PHE A 622 -34.40 -0.78 -3.10
N LEU A 623 -34.53 -1.40 -1.94
CA LEU A 623 -35.79 -1.69 -1.27
C LEU A 623 -36.00 -0.71 -0.13
N ASP A 624 -37.19 -0.14 -0.02
CA ASP A 624 -37.59 0.62 1.15
C ASP A 624 -37.70 -0.35 2.36
N GLU A 625 -37.20 0.04 3.53
CA GLU A 625 -37.52 -0.66 4.77
C GLU A 625 -39.04 -0.61 4.96
N GLU A 626 -39.73 -1.74 4.83
CA GLU A 626 -41.15 -1.80 5.13
C GLU A 626 -41.35 -1.27 6.56
N ASP A 627 -42.11 -0.17 6.69
CA ASP A 627 -42.62 0.28 7.98
C ASP A 627 -43.20 -0.94 8.69
N ASN A 628 -42.59 -1.32 9.81
CA ASN A 628 -43.17 -2.30 10.72
C ASN A 628 -44.51 -1.72 11.16
N TYR A 629 -45.59 -2.04 10.43
CA TYR A 629 -46.95 -1.82 10.88
C TYR A 629 -47.06 -2.61 12.16
N THR A 630 -46.87 -1.93 13.30
CA THR A 630 -47.35 -2.43 14.57
C THR A 630 -48.83 -2.66 14.36
N VAL A 631 -49.23 -3.91 14.14
CA VAL A 631 -50.61 -4.33 14.30
C VAL A 631 -50.93 -3.94 15.75
N LYS A 632 -51.60 -2.80 15.92
CA LYS A 632 -52.27 -2.48 17.17
C LYS A 632 -53.30 -3.58 17.34
N THR A 633 -52.98 -4.56 18.16
CA THR A 633 -53.92 -5.53 18.68
C THR A 633 -55.14 -4.73 19.17
N PRO A 634 -56.38 -5.11 18.82
CA PRO A 634 -57.56 -4.39 19.31
C PRO A 634 -57.53 -4.42 20.84
N LEU A 635 -57.67 -3.25 21.47
CA LEU A 635 -57.88 -3.17 22.92
C LEU A 635 -59.06 -4.07 23.28
N SER A 636 -58.79 -5.20 23.94
CA SER A 636 -59.82 -5.90 24.69
C SER A 636 -60.12 -5.06 25.93
N ASN A 637 -61.33 -4.53 26.00
CA ASN A 637 -61.85 -3.87 27.19
C ASN A 637 -62.03 -4.92 28.29
N ALA A 638 -60.99 -5.17 29.07
CA ALA A 638 -61.08 -5.86 30.34
C ALA A 638 -61.36 -4.84 31.44
N THR A 639 -62.64 -4.67 31.75
CA THR A 639 -63.10 -3.97 32.96
C THR A 639 -62.55 -4.66 34.20
N THR A 640 -61.75 -3.95 34.99
CA THR A 640 -61.21 -4.40 36.27
C THR A 640 -62.29 -4.31 37.35
N TRP A 641 -62.66 -5.46 37.92
CA TRP A 641 -63.59 -5.52 39.05
C TRP A 641 -62.85 -5.19 40.34
N THR A 642 -63.42 -4.31 41.17
CA THR A 642 -62.80 -3.90 42.43
C THR A 642 -63.01 -4.96 43.50
N ALA A 643 -62.05 -5.10 44.42
CA ALA A 643 -62.00 -6.15 45.45
C ALA A 643 -63.25 -6.23 46.36
N SER A 644 -64.07 -5.18 46.40
CA SER A 644 -65.35 -5.18 47.12
C SER A 644 -66.46 -5.97 46.41
N GLN A 645 -66.37 -6.20 45.10
CA GLN A 645 -67.36 -6.97 44.32
C GLN A 645 -67.08 -8.48 44.33
N ILE A 646 -65.82 -8.88 44.59
CA ILE A 646 -65.41 -10.28 44.70
C ILE A 646 -65.84 -10.88 46.06
N LEU A 647 -65.84 -10.09 47.14
CA LEU A 647 -66.32 -10.54 48.46
C LEU A 647 -67.85 -10.75 48.52
N LEU A 648 -68.64 -10.00 47.74
CA LEU A 648 -70.09 -10.16 47.72
C LEU A 648 -70.54 -11.45 47.01
N LEU A 649 -69.79 -11.87 45.98
CA LEU A 649 -70.04 -13.12 45.24
C LEU A 649 -69.68 -14.37 46.08
N PHE A 650 -68.65 -14.30 46.93
CA PHE A 650 -68.31 -15.39 47.84
C PHE A 650 -69.33 -15.56 49.00
N ALA A 651 -69.92 -14.47 49.48
CA ALA A 651 -70.94 -14.53 50.53
C ALA A 651 -72.29 -15.10 50.03
N ILE A 652 -72.64 -14.89 48.76
CA ILE A 652 -73.89 -15.39 48.17
C ILE A 652 -73.80 -16.90 47.83
N CYS A 653 -72.60 -17.42 47.51
CA CYS A 653 -72.40 -18.86 47.29
C CYS A 653 -72.38 -19.71 48.57
N LEU A 654 -72.22 -19.11 49.76
CA LEU A 654 -72.23 -19.82 51.05
C LEU A 654 -73.62 -19.87 51.73
N LEU A 655 -74.65 -19.22 51.17
CA LEU A 655 -76.02 -19.19 51.71
C LEU A 655 -77.04 -19.97 50.86
N LEU A 656 -76.60 -20.68 49.82
CA LEU A 656 -77.42 -21.55 48.97
C LEU A 656 -76.83 -22.97 48.86
N GLY A 657 -76.14 -23.43 49.90
CA GLY A 657 -75.67 -24.81 50.09
C GLY A 657 -76.11 -25.34 51.45
#